data_AF-A0AAU5QSS1-F1
#
_entry.id   AF-A0AAU5QSS1-F1
#
_cell.length_a   1.000
_cell.length_b   1.000
_cell.length_c   1.000
_cell.angle_alpha   90.00
_cell.angle_beta   90.00
_cell.angle_gamma   90.00
#
_symmetry.space_group_name_H-M   'P 1'
#
loop_
_entity.id
_entity.type
_entity.pdbx_description
1 polymer ?
#
loop_
_entity_poly.entity_id
_entity_poly.type
_entity_poly.pdbx_seq_one_letter_code
_entity_poly.pdbx_strand_id
1 'polypeptide(L)'
;MSRRIRRGPVLRGALAAVVAGAVMTGVLSAQSEGPAPGEAPEPSIAAAGKPVRTEAEALTVAKKSGEKVEILGMRTSRREIYAEPNGTFTAREYTDPVRTFQDGTWVDIDRTLVRHADGTVTPKAAAVALSFSDGTAGKPFVTMNQAGREMALTWPYGKLPAPALEGDTATYKDALPGVDLTVRAEADGFGHLLVVKTPEAAADPRLARLDLGLRTDGLKVKEDASGAIKAEDAAVGGTVFEAGKPVMWDSAAVKETAARAQGPKAVSKALAAAAADAAPAPAVAPKAALAGPGGGGRTSPLGIEVGKGKLSLVPDQKLLQGDDTVFPVVIDPIQRTTSRTAWTGVMSGMPGEQDWKYSGSAGVGKCPTDYSPVSCNGVGVRRTLFTMPMSFYKGKQILGATFSARVEHIYSASPTAEPIRLYRIGGKNYSITSSSSWSNTSDDWTDHIGTVDKAISPTSCSSQANLHFESGATGELTAEVKTAAAEGWSSMTLGLRAADESRLPEWKRVCGNAYLSISYNNLPRKITTLSQNPGGICTSGAGRPFSEVPPQLQAVASDPDHGNGLTDKVKVEFKVDWTDPVTKEAKTYSYLTPSWLAPTSGTKFTHTVKSSIPQNTVIYWSARAYDGDGYGPWSYDGDTVRCEFMYDKTLPGKPNVLSKQYPSDTVYHDGVGTYGSFTFAPNPNDSVPDTDVVKYRYAFDGTATPATTVNAATPGGPATVNWMPTRSGRHWVDVIAVDKAENPSTKAHYEFLVTEGTPVAGQWNLADEPSSTEAHDETGAFSADTGTGVTFGVEGPGGKADSAARFDGTGAAYADVNETVLDSSKSFSVSAWVRPNGTPTRDMAVISQDGTGEPGFTLGYDQVAGTWAFSVPVTDVDTLGEWKAVATGVSVVPDQWVLLTGVYDATKSELRLYINKDSKGTASRRSLWKSYGPLQIGRTTAKSGYRDNFSGDLAEVRVFDRVLPAAQVAEMMTVKPTRMNYWQLDAAAAGASADTGTGQKLTLAGNASIYNAPTDPLSPDPFPMVGAGHLVLDGNGDFASTATAPVTGASSFTVTARAQLTASDATSAQTVLSLPGTAANRVAVRYRPADDAESTSRWELAVAESDSATAPVKSFTDDQALPDTDTAGQHLAVVYDAFGNEIRLYVNGQLADIAHGTDDTLWGASGGLQVGRSALGGGGEYFAGAIDEVRVYSGAADRTAIQQLANPMALPDM
;
A
#
# COMPACT_ATOMS: atom_id res chain seq x y z
N MET A 1 7.14 -51.09 34.71
CA MET A 1 6.26 -51.49 35.83
C MET A 1 5.67 -50.25 36.47
N SER A 2 4.33 -50.17 36.50
CA SER A 2 3.41 -49.45 37.41
C SER A 2 3.83 -48.13 38.06
N ARG A 3 3.19 -46.99 37.70
CA ARG A 3 1.97 -46.39 38.33
C ARG A 3 2.24 -45.70 39.70
N ARG A 4 2.16 -44.35 39.78
CA ARG A 4 1.00 -43.50 40.24
C ARG A 4 1.00 -43.29 41.78
N ILE A 5 1.05 -42.09 42.36
CA ILE A 5 -0.05 -41.14 42.75
C ILE A 5 0.58 -40.18 43.81
N ARG A 6 0.59 -38.84 43.67
CA ARG A 6 -0.43 -37.79 44.02
C ARG A 6 -0.55 -37.45 45.52
N ARG A 7 -0.37 -36.13 45.84
CA ARG A 7 -1.15 -35.24 46.77
C ARG A 7 -0.27 -34.37 47.70
N GLY A 8 -0.44 -33.04 47.61
CA GLY A 8 -0.18 -32.08 48.72
C GLY A 8 -1.36 -32.08 49.72
N PRO A 9 -1.71 -30.99 50.45
CA PRO A 9 -1.10 -29.66 50.61
C PRO A 9 -1.07 -29.20 52.10
N VAL A 10 -1.15 -27.87 52.35
CA VAL A 10 -1.49 -27.11 53.62
C VAL A 10 -0.27 -26.44 54.28
N LEU A 11 -0.26 -25.19 54.79
CA LEU A 11 -1.04 -23.93 54.70
C LEU A 11 -0.42 -22.99 55.77
N ARG A 12 -0.69 -21.67 55.68
CA ARG A 12 -0.52 -20.58 56.69
C ARG A 12 0.89 -19.98 56.76
N GLY A 13 1.09 -18.68 56.82
CA GLY A 13 0.22 -17.52 57.06
C GLY A 13 1.11 -16.44 57.67
N ALA A 14 1.42 -15.38 56.93
CA ALA A 14 0.99 -13.99 57.17
C ALA A 14 1.38 -13.39 58.53
N LEU A 15 2.23 -12.36 58.52
CA LEU A 15 2.08 -11.19 59.40
C LEU A 15 2.71 -9.94 58.75
N ALA A 16 1.95 -8.85 58.80
CA ALA A 16 2.22 -7.54 58.22
C ALA A 16 2.68 -6.53 59.27
N ALA A 17 3.28 -5.40 58.83
CA ALA A 17 3.26 -4.02 59.39
C ALA A 17 4.65 -3.35 59.31
N VAL A 18 4.89 -2.04 59.08
CA VAL A 18 4.15 -0.83 58.65
C VAL A 18 5.20 0.31 58.60
N VAL A 19 5.13 1.14 57.55
CA VAL A 19 5.41 2.61 57.45
C VAL A 19 6.84 3.22 57.64
N ALA A 20 7.32 3.76 56.50
CA ALA A 20 7.89 5.09 56.19
C ALA A 20 8.94 5.81 57.08
N GLY A 21 10.01 6.28 56.41
CA GLY A 21 10.89 7.38 56.84
C GLY A 21 11.93 7.67 55.75
N ALA A 22 12.02 8.92 55.29
CA ALA A 22 12.73 9.35 54.09
C ALA A 22 14.17 9.88 54.33
N VAL A 23 14.87 10.07 53.20
CA VAL A 23 16.02 10.97 52.92
C VAL A 23 17.43 10.42 53.15
N MET A 24 18.18 10.21 52.06
CA MET A 24 19.47 10.89 51.78
C MET A 24 19.98 10.55 50.37
N THR A 25 20.23 11.61 49.61
CA THR A 25 20.96 11.66 48.34
C THR A 25 22.42 11.22 48.49
N GLY A 26 22.95 10.48 47.52
CA GLY A 26 24.38 10.17 47.43
C GLY A 26 24.73 9.45 46.14
N VAL A 27 25.17 10.21 45.15
CA VAL A 27 25.84 9.74 43.92
C VAL A 27 27.17 9.10 44.31
N LEU A 28 27.43 7.85 43.88
CA LEU A 28 28.79 7.33 43.71
C LEU A 28 28.78 6.08 42.82
N SER A 29 29.48 6.24 41.70
CA SER A 29 29.84 5.24 40.71
C SER A 29 30.53 4.04 41.35
N ALA A 30 30.09 2.83 41.02
CA ALA A 30 30.83 1.60 41.29
C ALA A 30 30.87 0.75 40.03
N GLN A 31 32.09 0.57 39.52
CA GLN A 31 32.45 -0.40 38.50
C GLN A 31 32.05 -1.81 38.98
N SER A 32 31.36 -2.58 38.14
CA SER A 32 31.13 -4.00 38.39
C SER A 32 31.85 -4.85 37.33
N GLU A 33 32.63 -5.79 37.83
CA GLU A 33 33.41 -6.83 37.15
C GLU A 33 32.61 -7.56 36.06
N GLY A 34 33.28 -7.86 34.94
CA GLY A 34 32.71 -8.62 33.83
C GLY A 34 32.50 -10.10 34.17
N PRO A 35 31.47 -10.77 33.62
CA PRO A 35 31.25 -12.19 33.82
C PRO A 35 32.08 -13.04 32.84
N ALA A 36 32.42 -14.25 33.29
CA ALA A 36 33.18 -15.27 32.57
C ALA A 36 32.41 -15.85 31.35
N PRO A 37 33.11 -16.39 30.34
CA PRO A 37 32.50 -16.89 29.11
C PRO A 37 31.98 -18.31 29.28
N GLY A 38 30.70 -18.56 28.98
CA GLY A 38 30.19 -19.94 28.89
C GLY A 38 28.70 -20.15 29.10
N GLU A 39 27.84 -19.46 28.37
CA GLU A 39 26.53 -19.95 27.87
C GLU A 39 26.00 -18.89 26.90
N ALA A 40 25.72 -19.28 25.65
CA ALA A 40 25.09 -18.36 24.70
C ALA A 40 23.70 -17.99 25.26
N PRO A 41 23.38 -16.71 25.47
CA PRO A 41 22.02 -16.34 25.83
C PRO A 41 21.11 -16.77 24.68
N GLU A 42 20.05 -17.50 24.99
CA GLU A 42 18.88 -17.54 24.10
C GLU A 42 18.55 -16.10 23.70
N PRO A 43 18.22 -15.83 22.43
CA PRO A 43 17.94 -14.47 22.00
C PRO A 43 16.77 -13.93 22.83
N SER A 44 17.10 -13.10 23.82
CA SER A 44 16.10 -12.35 24.56
C SER A 44 15.35 -11.51 23.54
N ILE A 45 14.03 -11.68 23.53
CA ILE A 45 13.00 -10.89 22.85
C ILE A 45 13.59 -9.62 22.24
N ALA A 46 13.86 -9.66 20.94
CA ALA A 46 14.08 -8.45 20.17
C ALA A 46 12.83 -7.57 20.33
N ALA A 47 13.00 -6.48 21.09
CA ALA A 47 12.16 -5.29 21.14
C ALA A 47 10.64 -5.49 21.31
N ALA A 48 10.19 -5.74 22.55
CA ALA A 48 8.88 -5.24 22.98
C ALA A 48 8.92 -3.70 22.98
N GLY A 49 8.58 -3.07 21.84
CA GLY A 49 8.53 -1.61 21.74
C GLY A 49 8.63 -1.00 20.33
N LYS A 50 8.96 -1.77 19.29
CA LYS A 50 8.85 -1.24 17.92
C LYS A 50 7.43 -1.44 17.38
N PRO A 51 6.75 -0.36 16.92
CA PRO A 51 5.44 -0.48 16.29
C PRO A 51 5.52 -1.37 15.05
N VAL A 52 4.65 -2.36 14.96
CA VAL A 52 4.57 -3.28 13.81
C VAL A 52 3.74 -2.64 12.70
N ARG A 53 4.27 -2.65 11.47
CA ARG A 53 3.75 -1.76 10.40
C ARG A 53 3.22 -2.51 9.20
N THR A 54 3.77 -3.68 8.90
CA THR A 54 3.36 -4.50 7.75
C THR A 54 2.58 -5.74 8.21
N GLU A 55 1.72 -6.28 7.35
CA GLU A 55 0.99 -7.54 7.60
C GLU A 55 1.95 -8.69 7.92
N ALA A 56 3.06 -8.80 7.18
CA ALA A 56 4.05 -9.85 7.35
C ALA A 56 4.77 -9.78 8.71
N GLU A 57 5.16 -8.57 9.15
CA GLU A 57 5.72 -8.37 10.48
C GLU A 57 4.69 -8.73 11.56
N ALA A 58 3.43 -8.30 11.39
CA ALA A 58 2.36 -8.54 12.36
C ALA A 58 2.04 -10.03 12.50
N LEU A 59 1.92 -10.76 11.40
CA LEU A 59 1.73 -12.22 11.41
C LEU A 59 2.90 -12.93 12.08
N THR A 60 4.14 -12.50 11.81
CA THR A 60 5.33 -13.07 12.43
C THR A 60 5.33 -12.87 13.94
N VAL A 61 5.00 -11.66 14.41
CA VAL A 61 4.93 -11.35 15.84
C VAL A 61 3.75 -12.07 16.48
N ALA A 62 2.57 -12.08 15.87
CA ALA A 62 1.36 -12.73 16.39
C ALA A 62 1.52 -14.25 16.54
N LYS A 63 2.10 -14.92 15.53
CA LYS A 63 2.41 -16.36 15.58
C LYS A 63 3.41 -16.68 16.70
N LYS A 64 4.40 -15.81 16.93
CA LYS A 64 5.43 -16.01 17.97
C LYS A 64 4.90 -15.69 19.38
N SER A 65 4.10 -14.64 19.54
CA SER A 65 3.56 -14.23 20.84
C SER A 65 2.35 -15.07 21.27
N GLY A 66 1.59 -15.62 20.30
CA GLY A 66 0.29 -16.23 20.57
C GLY A 66 -0.81 -15.20 20.85
N GLU A 67 -0.53 -13.91 20.63
CA GLU A 67 -1.45 -12.79 20.83
C GLU A 67 -1.67 -12.06 19.50
N LYS A 68 -2.87 -11.51 19.30
CA LYS A 68 -3.13 -10.70 18.10
C LYS A 68 -2.31 -9.41 18.11
N VAL A 69 -1.85 -8.98 16.95
CA VAL A 69 -0.96 -7.81 16.77
C VAL A 69 -1.58 -6.85 15.78
N GLU A 70 -1.66 -5.57 16.13
CA GLU A 70 -2.20 -4.56 15.22
C GLU A 70 -1.19 -4.19 14.13
N ILE A 71 -1.68 -3.97 12.91
CA ILE A 71 -0.91 -3.52 11.75
C ILE A 71 -1.07 -2.01 11.62
N LEU A 72 -0.14 -1.26 12.20
CA LEU A 72 -0.26 0.20 12.29
C LEU A 72 -0.17 0.91 10.93
N GLY A 73 0.49 0.30 9.93
CA GLY A 73 0.58 0.84 8.58
C GLY A 73 -0.75 0.80 7.82
N MET A 74 -1.77 0.11 8.32
CA MET A 74 -3.11 0.02 7.71
C MET A 74 -4.21 0.67 8.55
N ARG A 75 -3.84 1.28 9.68
CA ARG A 75 -4.74 2.01 10.57
C ARG A 75 -5.23 3.28 9.89
N THR A 76 -6.51 3.59 10.11
CA THR A 76 -7.10 4.90 9.81
C THR A 76 -7.82 5.43 11.05
N SER A 77 -8.40 6.63 10.98
CA SER A 77 -9.26 7.18 12.03
C SER A 77 -10.46 6.28 12.38
N ARG A 78 -10.85 5.38 11.45
CA ARG A 78 -12.06 4.56 11.50
C ARG A 78 -11.80 3.07 11.27
N ARG A 79 -10.54 2.64 11.11
CA ARG A 79 -10.19 1.25 10.87
C ARG A 79 -8.99 0.80 11.68
N GLU A 80 -9.15 -0.36 12.31
CA GLU A 80 -8.07 -1.11 12.94
C GLU A 80 -7.98 -2.48 12.27
N ILE A 81 -6.77 -2.97 12.00
CA ILE A 81 -6.54 -4.32 11.46
C ILE A 81 -5.54 -5.05 12.35
N TYR A 82 -5.89 -6.28 12.71
CA TYR A 82 -5.07 -7.16 13.54
C TYR A 82 -4.69 -8.40 12.75
N ALA A 83 -3.42 -8.80 12.84
CA ALA A 83 -2.97 -10.13 12.51
C ALA A 83 -3.26 -11.07 13.69
N GLU A 84 -3.92 -12.18 13.42
CA GLU A 84 -4.27 -13.20 14.41
C GLU A 84 -3.20 -14.30 14.46
N PRO A 85 -2.93 -14.93 15.62
CA PRO A 85 -1.91 -15.98 15.74
C PRO A 85 -2.14 -17.21 14.85
N ASN A 86 -3.38 -17.40 14.37
CA ASN A 86 -3.74 -18.50 13.49
C ASN A 86 -3.41 -18.24 12.01
N GLY A 87 -2.88 -17.06 11.65
CA GLY A 87 -2.55 -16.71 10.26
C GLY A 87 -3.59 -15.83 9.57
N THR A 88 -4.75 -15.60 10.18
CA THR A 88 -5.83 -14.78 9.61
C THR A 88 -5.76 -13.32 10.06
N PHE A 89 -6.64 -12.48 9.53
CA PHE A 89 -6.77 -11.08 9.95
C PHE A 89 -8.15 -10.76 10.49
N THR A 90 -8.22 -9.77 11.37
CA THR A 90 -9.47 -9.17 11.84
C THR A 90 -9.42 -7.66 11.62
N ALA A 91 -10.33 -7.14 10.80
CA ALA A 91 -10.56 -5.71 10.66
C ALA A 91 -11.77 -5.25 11.50
N ARG A 92 -11.72 -4.02 11.99
CA ARG A 92 -12.84 -3.31 12.63
C ARG A 92 -13.08 -1.99 11.93
N GLU A 93 -14.23 -1.86 11.29
CA GLU A 93 -14.70 -0.64 10.63
C GLU A 93 -15.65 0.11 11.57
N TYR A 94 -15.29 1.32 11.98
CA TYR A 94 -16.05 2.17 12.91
C TYR A 94 -16.84 3.24 12.16
N THR A 95 -18.10 3.44 12.57
CA THR A 95 -18.98 4.45 11.98
C THR A 95 -18.62 5.89 12.36
N ASP A 96 -18.10 6.09 13.57
CA ASP A 96 -17.60 7.35 14.15
C ASP A 96 -16.07 7.22 14.35
N PRO A 97 -15.24 8.28 14.21
CA PRO A 97 -13.80 8.15 14.40
C PRO A 97 -13.49 7.74 15.83
N VAL A 98 -12.54 6.84 15.99
CA VAL A 98 -12.01 6.43 17.29
C VAL A 98 -10.58 6.92 17.51
N ARG A 99 -9.91 7.33 16.43
CA ARG A 99 -8.54 7.84 16.42
C ARG A 99 -8.44 9.09 15.55
N THR A 100 -7.43 9.91 15.82
CA THR A 100 -6.97 10.98 14.91
C THR A 100 -5.44 10.97 14.87
N PHE A 101 -4.87 11.44 13.77
CA PHE A 101 -3.42 11.61 13.66
C PHE A 101 -3.00 13.02 14.12
N GLN A 102 -2.16 13.08 15.14
CA GLN A 102 -1.65 14.33 15.73
C GLN A 102 -0.18 14.15 16.11
N ASP A 103 0.65 15.14 15.79
CA ASP A 103 2.06 15.19 16.16
C ASP A 103 2.83 13.89 15.81
N GLY A 104 2.65 13.39 14.57
CA GLY A 104 3.31 12.18 14.09
C GLY A 104 2.82 10.87 14.72
N THR A 105 1.72 10.89 15.48
CA THR A 105 1.18 9.70 16.15
C THR A 105 -0.34 9.57 16.08
N TRP A 106 -0.83 8.33 16.15
CA TRP A 106 -2.26 8.05 16.27
C TRP A 106 -2.71 8.12 17.73
N VAL A 107 -3.57 9.08 18.07
CA VAL A 107 -4.13 9.27 19.41
C VAL A 107 -5.62 8.93 19.44
N ASP A 108 -6.13 8.55 20.61
CA ASP A 108 -7.58 8.33 20.80
C ASP A 108 -8.34 9.67 20.72
N ILE A 109 -9.56 9.64 20.19
CA ILE A 109 -10.43 10.82 20.19
C ILE A 109 -10.77 11.21 21.65
N ASP A 110 -10.43 12.44 22.03
CA ASP A 110 -10.75 13.05 23.32
C ASP A 110 -11.39 14.42 23.09
N ARG A 111 -12.71 14.45 23.18
CA ARG A 111 -13.53 15.64 22.94
C ARG A 111 -13.49 16.65 24.10
N THR A 112 -12.77 16.36 25.19
CA THR A 112 -12.71 17.26 26.35
C THR A 112 -12.11 18.60 25.95
N LEU A 113 -12.85 19.68 26.22
CA LEU A 113 -12.44 21.04 25.91
C LEU A 113 -11.38 21.55 26.87
N VAL A 114 -10.35 22.17 26.31
CA VAL A 114 -9.28 22.83 27.04
C VAL A 114 -9.14 24.27 26.56
N ARG A 115 -8.70 25.16 27.45
CA ARG A 115 -8.46 26.58 27.14
C ARG A 115 -6.97 26.81 26.95
N HIS A 116 -6.59 27.50 25.88
CA HIS A 116 -5.21 27.82 25.53
C HIS A 116 -4.74 29.15 26.12
N ALA A 117 -3.42 29.36 26.08
CA ALA A 117 -2.79 30.60 26.51
C ALA A 117 -3.21 31.82 25.66
N ASP A 118 -3.57 31.61 24.40
CA ASP A 118 -4.06 32.63 23.48
C ASP A 118 -5.56 32.98 23.67
N GLY A 119 -6.22 32.30 24.61
CA GLY A 119 -7.62 32.46 24.93
C GLY A 119 -8.52 31.39 24.31
N THR A 120 -8.16 30.83 23.15
CA THR A 120 -9.01 29.90 22.37
C THR A 120 -9.37 28.64 23.17
N VAL A 121 -10.42 27.93 22.72
CA VAL A 121 -10.90 26.70 23.34
C VAL A 121 -11.03 25.59 22.29
N THR A 122 -10.47 24.41 22.53
CA THR A 122 -10.43 23.30 21.56
C THR A 122 -10.69 21.96 22.25
N PRO A 123 -11.16 20.91 21.53
CA PRO A 123 -11.07 19.55 22.02
C PRO A 123 -9.61 19.08 22.03
N LYS A 124 -9.22 18.28 23.02
CA LYS A 124 -7.86 17.69 23.06
C LYS A 124 -7.49 16.90 21.81
N ALA A 125 -8.43 16.13 21.26
CA ALA A 125 -8.23 15.35 20.04
C ALA A 125 -9.55 15.14 19.28
N ALA A 126 -9.62 15.63 18.05
CA ALA A 126 -10.71 15.43 17.10
C ALA A 126 -10.16 15.11 15.70
N ALA A 127 -10.97 14.48 14.86
CA ALA A 127 -10.65 14.13 13.47
C ALA A 127 -10.83 15.31 12.49
N VAL A 128 -11.19 16.49 13.00
CA VAL A 128 -11.28 17.76 12.27
C VAL A 128 -10.73 18.88 13.16
N ALA A 129 -10.11 19.90 12.58
CA ALA A 129 -9.68 21.06 13.36
C ALA A 129 -10.89 21.88 13.80
N LEU A 130 -11.00 22.13 15.10
CA LEU A 130 -12.14 22.76 15.72
C LEU A 130 -11.72 23.72 16.83
N SER A 131 -12.19 24.97 16.75
CA SER A 131 -11.92 25.97 17.77
C SER A 131 -13.17 26.78 18.14
N PHE A 132 -13.29 27.09 19.43
CA PHE A 132 -14.37 27.89 20.02
C PHE A 132 -13.82 29.19 20.61
N SER A 133 -14.67 30.22 20.59
CA SER A 133 -14.33 31.53 21.15
C SER A 133 -14.20 31.51 22.67
N ASP A 134 -13.41 32.42 23.21
CA ASP A 134 -13.36 32.74 24.63
C ASP A 134 -14.33 33.86 25.03
N GLY A 135 -15.13 34.36 24.09
CA GLY A 135 -15.95 35.55 24.24
C GLY A 135 -15.28 36.84 23.75
N THR A 136 -14.09 36.76 23.12
CA THR A 136 -13.47 37.93 22.49
C THR A 136 -14.36 38.49 21.38
N ALA A 137 -14.59 39.80 21.44
CA ALA A 137 -15.48 40.49 20.50
C ALA A 137 -14.97 40.39 19.05
N GLY A 138 -15.89 40.20 18.10
CA GLY A 138 -15.57 40.16 16.67
C GLY A 138 -14.89 38.88 16.18
N LYS A 139 -14.70 37.88 17.05
CA LYS A 139 -14.21 36.55 16.67
C LYS A 139 -15.39 35.59 16.41
N PRO A 140 -15.26 34.62 15.49
CA PRO A 140 -16.23 33.54 15.34
C PRO A 140 -16.38 32.78 16.66
N PHE A 141 -17.61 32.37 16.99
CA PHE A 141 -17.85 31.52 18.17
C PHE A 141 -17.41 30.08 17.94
N VAL A 142 -17.36 29.66 16.66
CA VAL A 142 -16.84 28.38 16.21
C VAL A 142 -16.14 28.56 14.86
N THR A 143 -15.02 27.86 14.68
CA THR A 143 -14.32 27.67 13.41
C THR A 143 -14.04 26.18 13.24
N MET A 144 -14.33 25.66 12.05
CA MET A 144 -14.06 24.27 11.67
C MET A 144 -13.25 24.26 10.36
N ASN A 145 -12.16 23.51 10.32
CA ASN A 145 -11.25 23.45 9.18
C ASN A 145 -10.92 21.99 8.79
N GLN A 146 -10.98 21.69 7.50
CA GLN A 146 -10.59 20.42 6.90
C GLN A 146 -9.71 20.68 5.68
N ALA A 147 -8.44 20.25 5.71
CA ALA A 147 -7.49 20.36 4.61
C ALA A 147 -7.47 21.76 3.92
N GLY A 148 -7.48 22.83 4.71
CA GLY A 148 -7.47 24.21 4.20
C GLY A 148 -8.83 24.75 3.77
N ARG A 149 -9.93 24.05 4.04
CA ARG A 149 -11.30 24.55 3.85
C ARG A 149 -11.92 24.90 5.18
N GLU A 150 -12.38 26.14 5.30
CA GLU A 150 -12.82 26.69 6.58
C GLU A 150 -14.27 27.14 6.54
N MET A 151 -15.02 26.77 7.59
CA MET A 151 -16.33 27.34 7.90
C MET A 151 -16.30 27.92 9.30
N ALA A 152 -16.71 29.19 9.44
CA ALA A 152 -16.75 29.90 10.71
C ALA A 152 -18.10 30.59 10.92
N LEU A 153 -18.65 30.49 12.13
CA LEU A 153 -19.90 31.13 12.52
C LEU A 153 -19.64 32.21 13.57
N THR A 154 -20.21 33.40 13.37
CA THR A 154 -20.04 34.56 14.24
C THR A 154 -21.36 34.97 14.86
N TRP A 155 -21.31 35.32 16.15
CA TRP A 155 -22.47 35.82 16.87
C TRP A 155 -22.87 37.22 16.40
N PRO A 156 -24.12 37.46 15.98
CA PRO A 156 -24.49 38.73 15.33
C PRO A 156 -24.69 39.90 16.28
N TYR A 157 -24.82 39.66 17.59
CA TYR A 157 -25.21 40.69 18.55
C TYR A 157 -24.05 41.24 19.40
N GLY A 158 -22.82 41.14 18.88
CA GLY A 158 -21.63 41.71 19.52
C GLY A 158 -20.84 40.70 20.33
N LYS A 159 -20.35 41.12 21.51
CA LYS A 159 -19.44 40.32 22.33
C LYS A 159 -20.19 39.19 23.07
N LEU A 160 -19.69 37.97 22.93
CA LEU A 160 -20.14 36.85 23.75
C LEU A 160 -19.51 36.89 25.16
N PRO A 161 -20.20 36.40 26.20
CA PRO A 161 -19.61 36.21 27.52
C PRO A 161 -18.50 35.15 27.50
N ALA A 162 -17.66 35.11 28.53
CA ALA A 162 -16.68 34.03 28.63
C ALA A 162 -17.39 32.67 28.80
N PRO A 163 -17.01 31.62 28.06
CA PRO A 163 -17.68 30.34 28.16
C PRO A 163 -17.31 29.58 29.42
N ALA A 164 -18.29 28.91 30.02
CA ALA A 164 -18.08 27.85 30.99
C ALA A 164 -17.83 26.52 30.26
N LEU A 165 -16.76 25.81 30.61
CA LEU A 165 -16.36 24.54 29.97
C LEU A 165 -16.75 23.35 30.84
N GLU A 166 -17.42 22.36 30.27
CA GLU A 166 -17.75 21.09 30.91
C GLU A 166 -17.62 19.94 29.90
N GLY A 167 -16.62 19.07 30.08
CA GLY A 167 -16.37 17.96 29.15
C GLY A 167 -16.15 18.49 27.73
N ASP A 168 -17.00 18.08 26.80
CA ASP A 168 -16.98 18.46 25.39
C ASP A 168 -17.74 19.76 25.06
N THR A 169 -18.24 20.48 26.07
CA THR A 169 -19.23 21.54 25.89
C THR A 169 -18.76 22.90 26.43
N ALA A 170 -18.88 23.95 25.62
CA ALA A 170 -18.66 25.35 25.97
C ALA A 170 -20.01 26.10 26.03
N THR A 171 -20.35 26.68 27.18
CA THR A 171 -21.61 27.42 27.38
C THR A 171 -21.36 28.91 27.60
N TYR A 172 -21.83 29.73 26.66
CA TYR A 172 -21.85 31.18 26.70
C TYR A 172 -23.17 31.66 27.32
N LYS A 173 -23.13 31.93 28.63
CA LYS A 173 -24.33 32.24 29.41
C LYS A 173 -24.93 33.60 29.08
N ASP A 174 -26.23 33.65 28.86
CA ASP A 174 -26.96 34.87 28.52
C ASP A 174 -26.35 35.60 27.29
N ALA A 175 -26.04 34.82 26.26
CA ALA A 175 -25.66 35.33 24.93
C ALA A 175 -26.73 36.28 24.35
N LEU A 176 -28.00 36.04 24.69
CA LEU A 176 -29.06 37.06 24.81
C LEU A 176 -29.62 37.00 26.24
N PRO A 177 -30.34 38.04 26.71
CA PRO A 177 -31.04 37.96 27.99
C PRO A 177 -31.92 36.70 28.08
N GLY A 178 -31.57 35.76 28.97
CA GLY A 178 -32.30 34.50 29.16
C GLY A 178 -32.08 33.45 28.05
N VAL A 179 -31.10 33.63 27.16
CA VAL A 179 -30.74 32.66 26.11
C VAL A 179 -29.24 32.34 26.19
N ASP A 180 -28.90 31.06 26.41
CA ASP A 180 -27.51 30.62 26.32
C ASP A 180 -27.18 30.19 24.89
N LEU A 181 -25.94 30.43 24.47
CA LEU A 181 -25.33 29.72 23.34
C LEU A 181 -24.46 28.60 23.90
N THR A 182 -24.71 27.37 23.50
CA THR A 182 -23.90 26.21 23.89
C THR A 182 -23.28 25.61 22.64
N VAL A 183 -21.98 25.33 22.66
CA VAL A 183 -21.24 24.74 21.54
C VAL A 183 -20.56 23.47 22.02
N ARG A 184 -20.79 22.35 21.33
CA ARG A 184 -20.28 21.03 21.70
C ARG A 184 -19.32 20.51 20.65
N ALA A 185 -18.16 20.03 21.07
CA ALA A 185 -17.22 19.34 20.21
C ALA A 185 -17.68 17.90 19.94
N GLU A 186 -17.63 17.51 18.68
CA GLU A 186 -17.87 16.14 18.24
C GLU A 186 -16.57 15.54 17.68
N ALA A 187 -16.55 14.23 17.42
CA ALA A 187 -15.33 13.56 16.94
C ALA A 187 -14.86 14.10 15.58
N ASP A 188 -15.78 14.52 14.72
CA ASP A 188 -15.54 15.01 13.36
C ASP A 188 -16.41 16.25 13.04
N GLY A 189 -16.72 17.08 14.04
CA GLY A 189 -17.52 18.29 13.83
C GLY A 189 -17.93 18.99 15.12
N PHE A 190 -19.05 19.71 15.08
CA PHE A 190 -19.61 20.38 16.24
C PHE A 190 -21.14 20.46 16.21
N GLY A 191 -21.74 20.56 17.39
CA GLY A 191 -23.13 21.01 17.56
C GLY A 191 -23.16 22.41 18.16
N HIS A 192 -24.15 23.23 17.80
CA HIS A 192 -24.42 24.47 18.52
C HIS A 192 -25.89 24.65 18.81
N LEU A 193 -26.18 25.02 20.05
CA LEU A 193 -27.51 25.04 20.63
C LEU A 193 -27.80 26.43 21.16
N LEU A 194 -28.97 26.97 20.86
CA LEU A 194 -29.51 28.12 21.58
C LEU A 194 -30.50 27.62 22.60
N VAL A 195 -30.21 27.85 23.87
CA VAL A 195 -31.05 27.43 24.98
C VAL A 195 -31.85 28.64 25.46
N VAL A 196 -33.08 28.76 25.00
CA VAL A 196 -34.04 29.77 25.43
C VAL A 196 -34.62 29.33 26.77
N LYS A 197 -34.32 30.04 27.87
CA LYS A 197 -34.59 29.55 29.23
C LYS A 197 -36.01 29.80 29.74
N THR A 198 -36.70 30.82 29.21
CA THR A 198 -37.99 31.25 29.73
C THR A 198 -38.92 31.77 28.61
N PRO A 199 -40.23 31.86 28.86
CA PRO A 199 -41.17 32.50 27.95
C PRO A 199 -40.81 33.96 27.62
N GLU A 200 -40.27 34.72 28.59
CA GLU A 200 -39.86 36.11 28.36
C GLU A 200 -38.68 36.20 27.40
N ALA A 201 -37.72 35.27 27.51
CA ALA A 201 -36.61 35.17 26.56
C ALA A 201 -37.11 34.77 25.17
N ALA A 202 -38.12 33.89 25.10
CA ALA A 202 -38.75 33.43 23.86
C ALA A 202 -39.46 34.55 23.07
N ALA A 203 -39.92 35.60 23.77
CA ALA A 203 -40.54 36.78 23.18
C ALA A 203 -39.53 37.80 22.63
N ASP A 204 -38.22 37.57 22.78
CA ASP A 204 -37.20 38.44 22.19
C ASP A 204 -37.33 38.45 20.66
N PRO A 205 -37.56 39.61 20.02
CA PRO A 205 -37.75 39.68 18.57
C PRO A 205 -36.55 39.16 17.77
N ARG A 206 -35.36 39.11 18.39
CA ARG A 206 -34.14 38.54 17.79
C ARG A 206 -34.20 37.01 17.62
N LEU A 207 -35.13 36.32 18.27
CA LEU A 207 -35.38 34.88 18.11
C LEU A 207 -36.41 34.56 17.02
N ALA A 208 -37.07 35.56 16.43
CA ALA A 208 -37.91 35.33 15.26
C ALA A 208 -37.06 34.95 14.03
N ARG A 209 -35.84 35.49 13.96
CA ARG A 209 -34.84 35.22 12.94
C ARG A 209 -33.45 35.52 13.49
N LEU A 210 -32.57 34.52 13.48
CA LEU A 210 -31.18 34.67 13.89
C LEU A 210 -30.25 34.61 12.68
N ASP A 211 -29.71 35.75 12.28
CA ASP A 211 -28.72 35.86 11.21
C ASP A 211 -27.31 35.60 11.76
N LEU A 212 -26.87 34.34 11.87
CA LEU A 212 -25.47 34.04 12.21
C LEU A 212 -24.55 34.54 11.09
N GLY A 213 -23.45 35.21 11.45
CA GLY A 213 -22.43 35.58 10.48
C GLY A 213 -21.75 34.31 9.96
N LEU A 214 -21.79 34.07 8.66
CA LEU A 214 -21.13 32.91 8.02
C LEU A 214 -19.92 33.42 7.24
N ARG A 215 -18.73 32.96 7.64
CA ARG A 215 -17.52 33.16 6.86
C ARG A 215 -17.04 31.80 6.36
N THR A 216 -16.75 31.71 5.08
CA THR A 216 -16.18 30.53 4.46
C THR A 216 -14.88 30.88 3.77
N ASP A 217 -13.96 29.92 3.73
CA ASP A 217 -12.78 29.94 2.87
C ASP A 217 -12.75 28.65 2.04
N GLY A 218 -12.65 28.81 0.72
CA GLY A 218 -12.71 27.70 -0.23
C GLY A 218 -14.04 26.91 -0.28
N LEU A 219 -15.13 27.39 0.31
CA LEU A 219 -16.41 26.66 0.38
C LEU A 219 -17.62 27.41 -0.19
N LYS A 220 -18.53 26.65 -0.79
CA LYS A 220 -19.89 27.04 -1.19
C LYS A 220 -20.91 26.33 -0.30
N VAL A 221 -21.63 27.07 0.52
CA VAL A 221 -22.66 26.52 1.40
C VAL A 221 -24.03 26.64 0.74
N LYS A 222 -24.82 25.56 0.76
CA LYS A 222 -26.18 25.54 0.24
C LYS A 222 -27.07 24.62 1.07
N GLU A 223 -28.38 24.86 0.97
CA GLU A 223 -29.42 23.95 1.41
C GLU A 223 -29.83 23.05 0.24
N ASP A 224 -30.02 21.75 0.49
CA ASP A 224 -30.53 20.82 -0.51
C ASP A 224 -32.07 20.69 -0.48
N ALA A 225 -32.64 19.91 -1.40
CA ALA A 225 -34.10 19.76 -1.52
C ALA A 225 -34.77 19.12 -0.28
N SER A 226 -33.99 18.51 0.61
CA SER A 226 -34.47 17.89 1.84
C SER A 226 -34.38 18.81 3.06
N GLY A 227 -33.76 19.99 2.91
CA GLY A 227 -33.48 20.94 3.99
C GLY A 227 -32.16 20.69 4.72
N ALA A 228 -31.34 19.76 4.24
CA ALA A 228 -30.00 19.52 4.76
C ALA A 228 -29.01 20.58 4.24
N ILE A 229 -27.99 20.91 5.04
CA ILE A 229 -26.94 21.86 4.64
C ILE A 229 -25.74 21.07 4.11
N LYS A 230 -25.18 21.54 3.00
CA LYS A 230 -23.90 21.08 2.47
C LYS A 230 -22.96 22.26 2.25
N ALA A 231 -21.73 22.13 2.75
CA ALA A 231 -20.61 23.00 2.40
C ALA A 231 -19.73 22.24 1.41
N GLU A 232 -19.77 22.65 0.14
CA GLU A 232 -19.03 22.02 -0.94
C GLU A 232 -17.73 22.76 -1.21
N ASP A 233 -16.69 22.06 -1.64
CA ASP A 233 -15.46 22.69 -2.13
C ASP A 233 -15.79 23.61 -3.31
N ALA A 234 -15.38 24.88 -3.21
CA ALA A 234 -15.74 25.89 -4.19
C ALA A 234 -15.05 25.67 -5.56
N ALA A 235 -13.88 25.05 -5.58
CA ALA A 235 -13.04 24.83 -6.75
C ALA A 235 -13.35 23.50 -7.43
N VAL A 236 -13.37 22.40 -6.67
CA VAL A 236 -13.48 21.03 -7.24
C VAL A 236 -14.85 20.36 -7.02
N GLY A 237 -15.73 20.98 -6.23
CA GLY A 237 -17.01 20.40 -5.78
C GLY A 237 -16.82 19.27 -4.76
N GLY A 238 -17.89 18.51 -4.50
CA GLY A 238 -17.89 17.50 -3.43
C GLY A 238 -18.12 18.12 -2.04
N THR A 239 -18.65 17.32 -1.12
CA THR A 239 -19.15 17.78 0.18
C THR A 239 -18.03 17.69 1.23
N VAL A 240 -17.60 18.83 1.78
CA VAL A 240 -16.60 18.90 2.86
C VAL A 240 -17.29 18.80 4.22
N PHE A 241 -18.34 19.61 4.43
CA PHE A 241 -19.15 19.60 5.64
C PHE A 241 -20.63 19.39 5.32
N GLU A 242 -21.34 18.71 6.21
CA GLU A 242 -22.76 18.44 6.07
C GLU A 242 -23.50 18.52 7.42
N ALA A 243 -24.79 18.84 7.34
CA ALA A 243 -25.72 18.79 8.45
C ALA A 243 -27.08 18.29 7.95
N GLY A 244 -27.76 17.48 8.76
CA GLY A 244 -29.17 17.22 8.54
C GLY A 244 -30.01 18.49 8.72
N LYS A 245 -31.28 18.43 8.31
CA LYS A 245 -32.24 19.50 8.57
C LYS A 245 -32.30 19.83 10.07
N PRO A 246 -32.08 21.08 10.49
CA PRO A 246 -32.13 21.42 11.91
C PRO A 246 -33.54 21.36 12.47
N VAL A 247 -33.61 21.23 13.79
CA VAL A 247 -34.86 21.19 14.52
C VAL A 247 -34.74 22.00 15.80
N MET A 248 -35.89 22.38 16.35
CA MET A 248 -35.99 22.92 17.70
C MET A 248 -36.92 22.07 18.54
N TRP A 249 -36.67 21.99 19.85
CA TRP A 249 -37.48 21.21 20.79
C TRP A 249 -37.62 21.86 22.15
N ASP A 250 -38.71 21.57 22.85
CA ASP A 250 -38.93 22.01 24.23
C ASP A 250 -38.38 21.01 25.27
N SER A 251 -38.32 21.40 26.55
CA SER A 251 -37.77 20.57 27.63
C SER A 251 -38.81 19.73 28.36
N ALA A 252 -39.97 19.50 27.74
CA ALA A 252 -41.04 18.74 28.37
C ALA A 252 -40.57 17.31 28.73
N ALA A 253 -39.79 16.67 27.87
CA ALA A 253 -39.11 15.39 28.13
C ALA A 253 -38.28 15.34 29.41
N VAL A 254 -37.57 16.42 29.74
CA VAL A 254 -36.67 16.47 30.88
C VAL A 254 -37.47 16.53 32.17
N LYS A 255 -38.54 17.34 32.19
CA LYS A 255 -39.49 17.41 33.31
C LYS A 255 -40.22 16.09 33.49
N GLU A 256 -40.57 15.46 32.38
CA GLU A 256 -41.19 14.14 32.34
C GLU A 256 -40.27 13.08 32.98
N THR A 257 -39.00 13.02 32.55
CA THR A 257 -37.98 12.11 33.09
C THR A 257 -37.75 12.30 34.59
N ALA A 258 -37.70 13.56 35.06
CA ALA A 258 -37.49 13.87 36.47
C ALA A 258 -38.69 13.48 37.36
N ALA A 259 -39.93 13.67 36.86
CA ALA A 259 -41.15 13.30 37.56
C ALA A 259 -41.51 11.81 37.42
N ARG A 260 -40.81 11.08 36.54
CA ARG A 260 -41.09 9.70 36.13
C ARG A 260 -41.15 8.72 37.30
N ALA A 261 -40.25 8.85 38.28
CA ALA A 261 -40.20 7.96 39.45
C ALA A 261 -41.44 8.06 40.35
N GLN A 262 -42.30 9.07 40.15
CA GLN A 262 -43.45 9.39 41.02
C GLN A 262 -44.81 9.07 40.36
N GLY A 263 -44.81 8.55 39.12
CA GLY A 263 -45.99 8.03 38.42
C GLY A 263 -46.73 9.02 37.50
N PRO A 264 -47.71 8.55 36.70
CA PRO A 264 -48.33 9.32 35.60
C PRO A 264 -49.06 10.60 36.03
N LYS A 265 -49.68 10.60 37.22
CA LYS A 265 -50.31 11.80 37.80
C LYS A 265 -49.28 12.86 38.21
N ALA A 266 -48.09 12.44 38.64
CA ALA A 266 -47.00 13.34 38.96
C ALA A 266 -46.38 13.93 37.69
N VAL A 267 -46.23 13.14 36.63
CA VAL A 267 -45.78 13.60 35.31
C VAL A 267 -46.74 14.64 34.73
N SER A 268 -48.04 14.33 34.65
CA SER A 268 -49.06 15.28 34.14
C SER A 268 -49.12 16.57 34.96
N LYS A 269 -49.03 16.48 36.29
CA LYS A 269 -48.92 17.66 37.17
C LYS A 269 -47.62 18.44 36.96
N ALA A 270 -46.49 17.76 36.79
CA ALA A 270 -45.18 18.39 36.58
C ALA A 270 -45.09 19.09 35.22
N LEU A 271 -45.70 18.54 34.18
CA LEU A 271 -45.78 19.16 32.85
C LEU A 271 -46.73 20.35 32.84
N ALA A 272 -47.92 20.22 33.43
CA ALA A 272 -48.87 21.33 33.55
C ALA A 272 -48.27 22.47 34.41
N ALA A 273 -47.57 22.14 35.50
CA ALA A 273 -46.83 23.14 36.27
C ALA A 273 -45.68 23.74 35.45
N ALA A 274 -44.88 22.95 34.73
CA ALA A 274 -43.75 23.47 33.95
C ALA A 274 -44.17 24.33 32.74
N ALA A 275 -45.38 24.16 32.21
CA ALA A 275 -45.97 25.02 31.18
C ALA A 275 -46.65 26.26 31.76
N ALA A 276 -47.23 26.18 32.97
CA ALA A 276 -47.96 27.28 33.61
C ALA A 276 -47.07 28.22 34.45
N ASP A 277 -45.88 27.77 34.87
CA ASP A 277 -45.03 28.46 35.84
C ASP A 277 -43.86 29.14 35.13
N ALA A 278 -43.76 30.48 35.24
CA ALA A 278 -42.55 31.26 34.96
C ALA A 278 -41.52 31.04 36.10
N ALA A 279 -41.28 29.78 36.44
CA ALA A 279 -40.33 29.40 37.48
C ALA A 279 -38.94 29.95 37.11
N PRO A 280 -38.12 30.37 38.10
CA PRO A 280 -36.81 30.93 37.82
C PRO A 280 -35.99 29.98 36.95
N ALA A 281 -35.47 30.51 35.85
CA ALA A 281 -34.63 29.78 34.91
C ALA A 281 -33.53 29.01 35.65
N PRO A 282 -33.30 27.72 35.35
CA PRO A 282 -32.12 27.05 35.84
C PRO A 282 -30.87 27.79 35.30
N ALA A 283 -29.87 28.00 36.16
CA ALA A 283 -28.66 28.74 35.80
C ALA A 283 -27.82 28.07 34.68
N VAL A 284 -28.09 26.79 34.40
CA VAL A 284 -27.54 25.99 33.31
C VAL A 284 -28.64 25.05 32.81
N ALA A 285 -28.78 24.90 31.49
CA ALA A 285 -29.70 23.92 30.90
C ALA A 285 -29.37 22.49 31.38
N PRO A 286 -30.36 21.64 31.68
CA PRO A 286 -30.07 20.24 32.00
C PRO A 286 -29.37 19.54 30.83
N LYS A 287 -28.32 18.74 31.08
CA LYS A 287 -27.58 17.99 30.05
C LYS A 287 -28.48 17.14 29.14
N ALA A 288 -29.58 16.62 29.67
CA ALA A 288 -30.58 15.87 28.92
C ALA A 288 -31.35 16.72 27.87
N ALA A 289 -31.52 18.03 28.10
CA ALA A 289 -32.12 18.95 27.13
C ALA A 289 -31.17 19.20 25.94
N LEU A 290 -29.86 19.05 26.14
CA LEU A 290 -28.81 19.31 25.15
C LEU A 290 -28.44 18.07 24.32
N ALA A 291 -29.01 16.90 24.64
CA ALA A 291 -28.71 15.62 24.00
C ALA A 291 -29.41 15.42 22.63
N GLY A 292 -30.12 16.44 22.12
CA GLY A 292 -30.82 16.42 20.83
C GLY A 292 -32.34 16.16 20.93
N PRO A 293 -33.07 16.22 19.80
CA PRO A 293 -34.52 15.98 19.74
C PRO A 293 -34.91 14.57 20.21
N GLY A 294 -33.97 13.62 20.18
CA GLY A 294 -34.15 12.26 20.68
C GLY A 294 -34.35 12.15 22.20
N GLY A 295 -34.17 13.23 22.96
CA GLY A 295 -34.60 13.32 24.36
C GLY A 295 -36.13 13.42 24.49
N GLY A 296 -36.80 13.88 23.42
CA GLY A 296 -38.24 13.90 23.22
C GLY A 296 -38.98 15.07 23.89
N GLY A 297 -38.51 16.28 23.61
CA GLY A 297 -39.43 17.42 23.63
C GLY A 297 -40.44 17.33 22.50
N ARG A 298 -41.46 18.20 22.53
CA ARG A 298 -42.18 18.51 21.29
C ARG A 298 -41.17 19.17 20.34
N THR A 299 -41.06 18.65 19.11
CA THR A 299 -40.13 19.14 18.10
C THR A 299 -40.87 19.94 17.03
N SER A 300 -40.17 20.89 16.41
CA SER A 300 -40.64 21.61 15.23
C SER A 300 -39.46 21.82 14.28
N PRO A 301 -39.67 21.72 12.95
CA PRO A 301 -38.64 22.05 11.98
C PRO A 301 -38.11 23.47 12.19
N LEU A 302 -36.80 23.64 12.14
CA LEU A 302 -36.17 24.96 12.13
C LEU A 302 -35.97 25.39 10.67
N GLY A 303 -36.46 26.57 10.28
CA GLY A 303 -36.18 27.11 8.95
C GLY A 303 -34.71 27.50 8.83
N ILE A 304 -34.07 27.18 7.70
CA ILE A 304 -32.73 27.64 7.36
C ILE A 304 -32.80 28.50 6.11
N GLU A 305 -31.99 29.56 6.07
CA GLU A 305 -31.69 30.26 4.84
C GLU A 305 -30.18 30.54 4.76
N VAL A 306 -29.54 30.09 3.68
CA VAL A 306 -28.14 30.40 3.40
C VAL A 306 -28.07 31.63 2.50
N GLY A 307 -27.56 32.74 3.06
CA GLY A 307 -27.41 34.03 2.37
C GLY A 307 -25.95 34.46 2.23
N LYS A 308 -25.71 35.58 1.54
CA LYS A 308 -24.35 36.11 1.36
C LYS A 308 -23.74 36.52 2.70
N GLY A 309 -22.80 35.70 3.19
CA GLY A 309 -22.10 35.90 4.47
C GLY A 309 -22.95 35.64 5.71
N LYS A 310 -24.09 34.95 5.58
CA LYS A 310 -25.03 34.69 6.69
C LYS A 310 -25.65 33.29 6.61
N LEU A 311 -25.80 32.66 7.76
CA LEU A 311 -26.64 31.49 7.97
C LEU A 311 -27.81 31.90 8.87
N SER A 312 -29.02 31.96 8.32
CA SER A 312 -30.19 32.42 9.07
C SER A 312 -30.94 31.23 9.64
N LEU A 313 -31.17 31.22 10.94
CA LEU A 313 -32.07 30.28 11.60
C LEU A 313 -33.43 30.98 11.80
N VAL A 314 -34.52 30.30 11.44
CA VAL A 314 -35.90 30.82 11.55
C VAL A 314 -36.70 29.89 12.46
N PRO A 315 -36.66 30.12 13.79
CA PRO A 315 -37.39 29.29 14.76
C PRO A 315 -38.90 29.32 14.53
N ASP A 316 -39.53 28.15 14.65
CA ASP A 316 -40.98 28.03 14.62
C ASP A 316 -41.60 28.72 15.84
N GLN A 317 -42.27 29.85 15.58
CA GLN A 317 -42.85 30.67 16.63
C GLN A 317 -44.01 29.98 17.34
N LYS A 318 -44.65 28.98 16.71
CA LYS A 318 -45.73 28.22 17.35
C LYS A 318 -45.20 27.34 18.48
N LEU A 319 -44.06 26.67 18.29
CA LEU A 319 -43.39 25.95 19.36
C LEU A 319 -42.71 26.91 20.35
N LEU A 320 -42.13 28.02 19.88
CA LEU A 320 -41.39 28.94 20.76
C LEU A 320 -42.28 29.71 21.73
N GLN A 321 -43.52 30.04 21.32
CA GLN A 321 -44.45 30.88 22.10
C GLN A 321 -45.76 30.16 22.47
N GLY A 322 -45.84 28.85 22.29
CA GLY A 322 -47.06 28.09 22.60
C GLY A 322 -47.35 28.03 24.11
N ASP A 323 -48.62 28.09 24.49
CA ASP A 323 -49.08 28.05 25.89
C ASP A 323 -48.71 26.74 26.62
N ASP A 324 -48.41 25.68 25.88
CA ASP A 324 -48.01 24.36 26.37
C ASP A 324 -46.49 24.11 26.26
N THR A 325 -45.70 25.17 26.05
CA THR A 325 -44.24 25.12 25.90
C THR A 325 -43.52 25.01 27.22
N VAL A 326 -42.71 23.95 27.35
CA VAL A 326 -41.91 23.71 28.54
C VAL A 326 -40.49 24.18 28.32
N PHE A 327 -40.09 25.24 29.01
CA PHE A 327 -38.75 25.79 28.90
C PHE A 327 -37.71 25.00 29.74
N PRO A 328 -36.43 24.95 29.31
CA PRO A 328 -35.87 25.64 28.15
C PRO A 328 -36.28 25.05 26.78
N VAL A 329 -36.41 25.91 25.78
CA VAL A 329 -36.49 25.50 24.36
C VAL A 329 -35.09 25.52 23.77
N VAL A 330 -34.73 24.48 23.04
CA VAL A 330 -33.43 24.33 22.39
C VAL A 330 -33.60 24.43 20.88
N ILE A 331 -32.77 25.24 20.23
CA ILE A 331 -32.72 25.41 18.77
C ILE A 331 -31.35 24.91 18.29
N ASP A 332 -31.31 23.94 17.36
CA ASP A 332 -30.07 23.21 17.02
C ASP A 332 -29.86 23.00 15.51
N PRO A 333 -28.70 23.42 14.99
CA PRO A 333 -28.04 22.76 13.87
C PRO A 333 -26.73 22.04 14.28
N ILE A 334 -26.62 20.75 13.96
CA ILE A 334 -25.39 19.93 14.11
C ILE A 334 -24.64 19.86 12.78
N GLN A 335 -23.35 20.21 12.75
CA GLN A 335 -22.48 20.18 11.55
C GLN A 335 -21.38 19.12 11.70
N ARG A 336 -21.14 18.33 10.66
CA ARG A 336 -20.18 17.21 10.63
C ARG A 336 -19.34 17.24 9.34
N THR A 337 -18.17 16.59 9.33
CA THR A 337 -17.47 16.28 8.08
C THR A 337 -18.12 15.11 7.34
N THR A 338 -17.93 15.07 6.03
CA THR A 338 -18.35 13.94 5.19
C THR A 338 -17.39 12.77 5.34
N SER A 339 -17.90 11.54 5.27
CA SER A 339 -17.10 10.31 5.40
C SER A 339 -17.72 9.16 4.61
N ARG A 340 -16.94 8.10 4.36
CA ARG A 340 -17.45 6.85 3.76
C ARG A 340 -18.28 5.99 4.73
N THR A 341 -18.31 6.36 6.00
CA THR A 341 -19.19 5.81 7.04
C THR A 341 -20.27 6.80 7.42
N ALA A 342 -21.42 6.31 7.87
CA ALA A 342 -22.52 7.17 8.33
C ALA A 342 -23.45 6.44 9.28
N TRP A 343 -24.24 7.19 10.06
CA TRP A 343 -25.36 6.67 10.83
C TRP A 343 -26.50 7.69 10.88
N THR A 344 -27.74 7.21 10.95
CA THR A 344 -28.93 8.07 11.06
C THR A 344 -30.09 7.37 11.77
N GLY A 345 -30.98 8.15 12.39
CA GLY A 345 -32.27 7.69 12.88
C GLY A 345 -33.41 8.08 11.92
N VAL A 346 -34.40 7.20 11.76
CA VAL A 346 -35.61 7.46 10.95
C VAL A 346 -36.88 7.16 11.74
N MET A 347 -37.93 7.98 11.55
CA MET A 347 -39.11 8.01 12.42
C MET A 347 -40.42 7.99 11.62
N SER A 348 -41.32 7.06 11.94
CA SER A 348 -42.58 6.88 11.19
C SER A 348 -43.59 8.01 11.39
N GLY A 349 -43.63 8.59 12.59
CA GLY A 349 -44.55 9.69 12.90
C GLY A 349 -44.07 11.05 12.41
N MET A 350 -42.79 11.15 12.03
CA MET A 350 -42.16 12.34 11.47
C MET A 350 -41.42 11.97 10.18
N PRO A 351 -42.15 11.59 9.12
CA PRO A 351 -41.56 10.79 8.07
C PRO A 351 -40.54 11.55 7.20
N GLY A 352 -40.56 12.88 7.20
CA GLY A 352 -39.58 13.72 6.49
C GLY A 352 -38.42 14.21 7.36
N GLU A 353 -38.39 13.90 8.66
CA GLU A 353 -37.34 14.35 9.57
C GLU A 353 -36.10 13.46 9.48
N GLN A 354 -34.93 14.08 9.64
CA GLN A 354 -33.60 13.47 9.54
C GLN A 354 -32.92 13.56 10.90
N ASP A 355 -32.57 12.42 11.49
CA ASP A 355 -31.75 12.37 12.70
C ASP A 355 -30.31 11.99 12.30
N TRP A 356 -29.75 12.80 11.39
CA TRP A 356 -28.46 12.57 10.75
C TRP A 356 -27.30 12.67 11.74
N LYS A 357 -26.43 11.65 11.76
CA LYS A 357 -25.24 11.56 12.63
C LYS A 357 -25.52 12.05 14.06
N TYR A 358 -26.62 11.56 14.64
CA TYR A 358 -27.09 11.95 15.96
C TYR A 358 -25.98 11.81 17.02
N SER A 359 -25.97 12.73 17.99
CA SER A 359 -25.01 12.69 19.09
C SER A 359 -25.43 11.67 20.15
N GLY A 360 -24.48 10.90 20.66
CA GLY A 360 -24.76 9.87 21.67
C GLY A 360 -25.56 8.71 21.10
N SER A 361 -26.88 8.72 21.29
CA SER A 361 -27.78 7.57 21.03
C SER A 361 -29.13 7.97 20.41
N ALA A 362 -29.76 7.01 19.71
CA ALA A 362 -31.09 7.12 19.13
C ALA A 362 -32.00 5.96 19.54
N GLY A 363 -33.31 6.20 19.65
CA GLY A 363 -34.28 5.15 19.94
C GLY A 363 -34.46 4.17 18.78
N VAL A 364 -34.76 2.92 19.08
CA VAL A 364 -35.14 1.86 18.14
C VAL A 364 -36.38 1.14 18.68
N GLY A 365 -37.39 0.94 17.84
CA GLY A 365 -38.68 0.34 18.20
C GLY A 365 -39.79 1.38 18.40
N LYS A 366 -40.93 0.94 18.92
CA LYS A 366 -42.05 1.84 19.22
C LYS A 366 -41.67 2.79 20.33
N CYS A 367 -41.77 4.09 20.07
CA CYS A 367 -41.49 5.06 21.12
C CYS A 367 -42.54 4.90 22.25
N PRO A 368 -42.12 4.62 23.49
CA PRO A 368 -43.04 4.26 24.56
C PRO A 368 -43.74 5.47 25.15
N THR A 369 -44.99 5.75 24.74
CA THR A 369 -45.77 6.90 25.22
C THR A 369 -46.33 6.74 26.64
N ASP A 370 -46.30 5.55 27.23
CA ASP A 370 -46.70 5.30 28.63
C ASP A 370 -45.57 5.62 29.62
N TYR A 371 -44.35 5.39 29.17
CA TYR A 371 -43.10 5.61 29.88
C TYR A 371 -42.55 7.01 29.58
N SER A 372 -42.66 7.44 28.31
CA SER A 372 -42.11 8.63 27.67
C SER A 372 -43.18 9.50 26.93
N PRO A 373 -44.34 9.85 27.53
CA PRO A 373 -45.48 10.46 26.83
C PRO A 373 -45.20 11.72 26.00
N VAL A 374 -44.38 12.64 26.51
CA VAL A 374 -44.04 13.86 25.76
C VAL A 374 -42.95 13.55 24.74
N SER A 375 -42.02 12.70 25.14
CA SER A 375 -40.87 12.28 24.33
C SER A 375 -41.15 11.39 23.16
N CYS A 376 -42.30 10.75 23.18
CA CYS A 376 -42.77 9.91 22.12
C CYS A 376 -43.96 10.49 21.37
N ASN A 377 -44.41 11.69 21.74
CA ASN A 377 -45.54 12.31 21.09
C ASN A 377 -45.19 12.62 19.62
N GLY A 378 -45.94 12.03 18.69
CA GLY A 378 -45.72 12.20 17.25
C GLY A 378 -44.50 11.45 16.67
N VAL A 379 -43.67 10.77 17.46
CA VAL A 379 -42.46 10.06 16.96
C VAL A 379 -42.83 8.74 16.28
N GLY A 380 -43.77 7.99 16.86
CA GLY A 380 -44.18 6.68 16.35
C GLY A 380 -43.09 5.60 16.51
N VAL A 381 -42.80 4.89 15.42
CA VAL A 381 -41.75 3.87 15.36
C VAL A 381 -40.45 4.50 14.91
N ARG A 382 -39.33 4.16 15.57
CA ARG A 382 -37.99 4.60 15.18
C ARG A 382 -37.10 3.42 14.78
N ARG A 383 -36.26 3.64 13.78
CA ARG A 383 -35.22 2.70 13.34
C ARG A 383 -33.89 3.45 13.20
N THR A 384 -32.77 2.73 13.27
CA THR A 384 -31.43 3.29 13.03
C THR A 384 -30.74 2.58 11.90
N LEU A 385 -29.92 3.32 11.13
CA LEU A 385 -29.19 2.83 9.97
C LEU A 385 -27.70 3.19 10.09
N PHE A 386 -26.83 2.35 9.55
CA PHE A 386 -25.37 2.47 9.61
C PHE A 386 -24.74 2.05 8.27
N THR A 387 -23.94 2.91 7.64
CA THR A 387 -23.18 2.57 6.43
C THR A 387 -21.73 2.22 6.77
N MET A 388 -21.26 1.09 6.25
CA MET A 388 -19.91 0.54 6.42
C MET A 388 -19.17 0.48 5.08
N PRO A 389 -17.87 0.82 5.03
CA PRO A 389 -17.05 0.68 3.84
C PRO A 389 -16.74 -0.79 3.55
N MET A 390 -16.79 -1.19 2.28
CA MET A 390 -16.60 -2.57 1.84
C MET A 390 -15.49 -2.79 0.81
N SER A 391 -14.98 -1.74 0.17
CA SER A 391 -14.03 -1.83 -0.94
C SER A 391 -12.75 -2.60 -0.60
N PHE A 392 -12.23 -2.42 0.61
CA PHE A 392 -11.02 -3.08 1.09
C PHE A 392 -11.13 -4.61 1.05
N TYR A 393 -12.33 -5.16 1.20
CA TYR A 393 -12.56 -6.60 1.30
C TYR A 393 -12.70 -7.29 -0.07
N LYS A 394 -12.66 -6.53 -1.17
CA LYS A 394 -12.75 -7.08 -2.52
C LYS A 394 -11.67 -8.15 -2.75
N GLY A 395 -12.10 -9.33 -3.19
CA GLY A 395 -11.21 -10.47 -3.47
C GLY A 395 -10.67 -11.20 -2.22
N LYS A 396 -11.00 -10.74 -1.01
CA LYS A 396 -10.59 -11.41 0.24
C LYS A 396 -11.56 -12.54 0.60
N GLN A 397 -11.05 -13.59 1.21
CA GLN A 397 -11.88 -14.65 1.78
C GLN A 397 -12.43 -14.19 3.12
N ILE A 398 -13.74 -13.97 3.19
CA ILE A 398 -14.41 -13.60 4.44
C ILE A 398 -14.67 -14.86 5.26
N LEU A 399 -14.11 -14.90 6.46
CA LEU A 399 -14.20 -16.03 7.39
C LEU A 399 -15.32 -15.85 8.42
N GLY A 400 -15.66 -14.60 8.75
CA GLY A 400 -16.72 -14.27 9.69
C GLY A 400 -16.96 -12.78 9.79
N ALA A 401 -18.17 -12.40 10.18
CA ALA A 401 -18.52 -11.01 10.44
C ALA A 401 -19.32 -10.89 11.75
N THR A 402 -19.15 -9.75 12.43
CA THR A 402 -19.96 -9.39 13.60
C THR A 402 -20.26 -7.91 13.55
N PHE A 403 -21.54 -7.55 13.50
CA PHE A 403 -21.97 -6.17 13.72
C PHE A 403 -22.18 -5.93 15.21
N SER A 404 -21.53 -4.90 15.73
CA SER A 404 -21.55 -4.58 17.16
C SER A 404 -21.99 -3.14 17.39
N ALA A 405 -22.89 -2.96 18.34
CA ALA A 405 -23.34 -1.64 18.78
C ALA A 405 -23.37 -1.54 20.31
N ARG A 406 -23.42 -0.31 20.80
CA ARG A 406 -23.60 -0.01 22.22
C ARG A 406 -25.04 0.42 22.46
N VAL A 407 -25.64 -0.12 23.51
CA VAL A 407 -26.97 0.27 23.98
C VAL A 407 -26.79 1.18 25.19
N GLU A 408 -27.30 2.41 25.10
CA GLU A 408 -27.27 3.39 26.19
C GLU A 408 -28.40 3.14 27.20
N HIS A 409 -29.56 2.71 26.72
CA HIS A 409 -30.76 2.58 27.55
C HIS A 409 -31.74 1.54 27.01
N ILE A 410 -32.52 0.91 27.89
CA ILE A 410 -33.58 -0.05 27.57
C ILE A 410 -34.90 0.36 28.24
N TYR A 411 -36.05 -0.10 27.73
CA TYR A 411 -37.36 0.23 28.33
C TYR A 411 -37.51 -0.26 29.78
N SER A 412 -37.20 -1.53 30.04
CA SER A 412 -37.45 -2.19 31.32
C SER A 412 -36.45 -1.78 32.40
N ALA A 413 -36.93 -1.49 33.62
CA ALA A 413 -36.09 -1.17 34.78
C ALA A 413 -35.22 -2.34 35.26
N SER A 414 -35.59 -3.57 34.89
CA SER A 414 -34.77 -4.77 35.05
C SER A 414 -34.48 -5.33 33.65
N PRO A 415 -33.22 -5.60 33.30
CA PRO A 415 -32.88 -6.14 31.98
C PRO A 415 -33.58 -7.49 31.72
N THR A 416 -34.52 -7.48 30.79
CA THR A 416 -35.14 -8.69 30.23
C THR A 416 -34.62 -8.95 28.82
N ALA A 417 -34.70 -10.19 28.37
CA ALA A 417 -34.45 -10.51 26.97
C ALA A 417 -35.57 -9.91 26.13
N GLU A 418 -35.20 -8.97 25.25
CA GLU A 418 -36.13 -8.30 24.36
C GLU A 418 -35.50 -8.25 22.97
N PRO A 419 -36.13 -8.84 21.95
CA PRO A 419 -35.49 -9.02 20.66
C PRO A 419 -35.20 -7.70 19.94
N ILE A 420 -34.10 -7.66 19.20
CA ILE A 420 -33.76 -6.62 18.24
C ILE A 420 -33.20 -7.29 16.98
N ARG A 421 -33.64 -6.82 15.81
CA ARG A 421 -33.29 -7.39 14.52
C ARG A 421 -32.32 -6.50 13.76
N LEU A 422 -31.37 -7.14 13.10
CA LEU A 422 -30.47 -6.53 12.12
C LEU A 422 -30.97 -6.87 10.72
N TYR A 423 -30.94 -5.88 9.84
CA TYR A 423 -31.29 -6.01 8.43
C TYR A 423 -30.19 -5.42 7.54
N ARG A 424 -30.05 -5.93 6.33
CA ARG A 424 -29.42 -5.18 5.25
C ARG A 424 -30.41 -4.16 4.71
N ILE A 425 -29.90 -2.97 4.40
CA ILE A 425 -30.67 -1.89 3.78
C ILE A 425 -30.15 -1.67 2.36
N GLY A 426 -31.07 -1.66 1.40
CA GLY A 426 -30.78 -1.48 0.00
C GLY A 426 -29.99 -2.63 -0.61
N GLY A 427 -29.29 -2.33 -1.71
CA GLY A 427 -28.49 -3.25 -2.49
C GLY A 427 -27.00 -2.88 -2.51
N LYS A 428 -26.33 -3.26 -3.60
CA LYS A 428 -24.94 -2.91 -3.88
C LYS A 428 -24.72 -1.40 -3.76
N ASN A 429 -23.67 -1.00 -3.05
CA ASN A 429 -23.22 0.39 -2.90
C ASN A 429 -24.26 1.34 -2.28
N TYR A 430 -25.33 0.82 -1.68
CA TYR A 430 -26.33 1.66 -1.02
C TYR A 430 -25.73 2.31 0.24
N SER A 431 -25.81 3.63 0.30
CA SER A 431 -25.31 4.45 1.40
C SER A 431 -26.36 5.46 1.84
N ILE A 432 -26.51 5.64 3.15
CA ILE A 432 -27.32 6.73 3.69
C ILE A 432 -26.59 8.07 3.54
N THR A 433 -27.36 9.15 3.46
CA THR A 433 -26.85 10.52 3.35
C THR A 433 -27.56 11.42 4.36
N SER A 434 -27.10 12.67 4.50
CA SER A 434 -27.79 13.70 5.29
C SER A 434 -29.27 13.89 4.92
N SER A 435 -29.70 13.46 3.73
CA SER A 435 -31.10 13.49 3.29
C SER A 435 -31.95 12.26 3.69
N SER A 436 -31.35 11.22 4.27
CA SER A 436 -32.04 9.97 4.63
C SER A 436 -33.06 10.18 5.76
N SER A 437 -34.31 9.82 5.49
CA SER A 437 -35.48 9.96 6.36
C SER A 437 -36.36 8.72 6.26
N TRP A 438 -37.44 8.62 7.06
CA TRP A 438 -38.37 7.49 6.93
C TRP A 438 -39.00 7.43 5.53
N SER A 439 -39.36 8.58 4.95
CA SER A 439 -40.08 8.67 3.67
C SER A 439 -39.30 8.08 2.49
N ASN A 440 -37.97 8.12 2.55
CA ASN A 440 -37.10 7.63 1.47
C ASN A 440 -36.30 6.38 1.83
N THR A 441 -36.51 5.78 3.01
CA THR A 441 -35.82 4.55 3.44
C THR A 441 -36.76 3.46 3.95
N SER A 442 -38.08 3.71 4.05
CA SER A 442 -39.04 2.75 4.63
C SER A 442 -39.11 1.43 3.87
N ASP A 443 -38.89 1.48 2.56
CA ASP A 443 -39.05 0.36 1.63
C ASP A 443 -37.72 -0.36 1.33
N ASP A 444 -36.61 0.15 1.86
CA ASP A 444 -35.25 -0.35 1.57
C ASP A 444 -34.79 -1.49 2.52
N TRP A 445 -35.64 -1.98 3.43
CA TRP A 445 -35.29 -3.02 4.41
C TRP A 445 -35.31 -4.40 3.76
N THR A 446 -34.28 -4.69 2.96
CA THR A 446 -34.25 -5.77 1.97
C THR A 446 -34.10 -7.17 2.57
N ASP A 447 -33.18 -7.36 3.52
CA ASP A 447 -32.87 -8.70 4.04
C ASP A 447 -32.74 -8.77 5.56
N HIS A 448 -33.31 -9.81 6.17
CA HIS A 448 -33.26 -10.04 7.61
C HIS A 448 -32.03 -10.88 7.96
N ILE A 449 -31.06 -10.24 8.61
CA ILE A 449 -29.76 -10.85 8.90
C ILE A 449 -29.76 -11.68 10.19
N GLY A 450 -30.42 -11.17 11.23
CA GLY A 450 -30.33 -11.82 12.53
C GLY A 450 -31.15 -11.15 13.62
N THR A 451 -31.30 -11.86 14.74
CA THR A 451 -32.01 -11.38 15.92
C THR A 451 -31.17 -11.62 17.16
N VAL A 452 -30.99 -10.60 17.99
CA VAL A 452 -30.44 -10.75 19.34
C VAL A 452 -31.58 -10.63 20.33
N ASP A 453 -31.81 -11.69 21.10
CA ASP A 453 -32.81 -11.76 22.16
C ASP A 453 -32.13 -12.11 23.50
N LYS A 454 -31.50 -11.10 24.09
CA LYS A 454 -30.73 -11.22 25.34
C LYS A 454 -30.97 -9.99 26.23
N ALA A 455 -30.86 -10.19 27.53
CA ALA A 455 -30.85 -9.08 28.48
C ALA A 455 -29.55 -8.27 28.31
N ILE A 456 -29.68 -6.95 28.14
CA ILE A 456 -28.55 -6.05 27.86
C ILE A 456 -28.20 -5.25 29.12
N SER A 457 -26.98 -5.44 29.63
CA SER A 457 -26.41 -4.72 30.78
C SER A 457 -24.89 -4.93 30.82
N PRO A 458 -24.06 -3.92 31.19
CA PRO A 458 -24.43 -2.53 31.49
C PRO A 458 -24.79 -1.76 30.21
N THR A 459 -25.54 -0.66 30.33
CA THR A 459 -25.93 0.19 29.19
C THR A 459 -25.24 1.56 29.24
N SER A 460 -24.36 1.85 28.28
CA SER A 460 -23.63 3.12 28.16
C SER A 460 -22.98 3.25 26.78
N CYS A 461 -22.85 4.46 26.24
CA CYS A 461 -22.08 4.70 25.01
C CYS A 461 -20.55 4.65 25.21
N SER A 462 -20.09 4.65 26.47
CA SER A 462 -18.66 4.55 26.84
C SER A 462 -18.26 3.13 27.30
N SER A 463 -19.20 2.19 27.38
CA SER A 463 -18.87 0.80 27.72
C SER A 463 -18.29 0.04 26.53
N GLN A 464 -17.86 -1.20 26.75
CA GLN A 464 -17.71 -2.15 25.65
C GLN A 464 -19.04 -2.32 24.91
N ALA A 465 -18.98 -2.66 23.61
CA ALA A 465 -20.18 -3.03 22.88
C ALA A 465 -20.89 -4.19 23.59
N ASN A 466 -22.21 -4.13 23.64
CA ASN A 466 -23.06 -5.02 24.43
C ASN A 466 -24.23 -5.59 23.60
N LEU A 467 -24.31 -5.19 22.32
CA LEU A 467 -25.20 -5.75 21.32
C LEU A 467 -24.35 -6.29 20.18
N HIS A 468 -24.32 -7.62 20.02
CA HIS A 468 -23.51 -8.31 19.01
C HIS A 468 -24.38 -9.21 18.15
N PHE A 469 -24.38 -8.96 16.85
CA PHE A 469 -24.96 -9.84 15.84
C PHE A 469 -23.84 -10.72 15.30
N GLU A 470 -23.56 -11.80 16.02
CA GLU A 470 -22.55 -12.80 15.66
C GLU A 470 -23.16 -13.82 14.68
N SER A 471 -22.57 -13.94 13.49
CA SER A 471 -23.02 -14.91 12.48
C SER A 471 -22.09 -16.11 12.33
N GLY A 472 -20.86 -16.08 12.88
CA GLY A 472 -19.84 -17.10 12.61
C GLY A 472 -19.56 -17.24 11.10
N ALA A 473 -18.99 -18.35 10.65
CA ALA A 473 -18.61 -18.51 9.23
C ALA A 473 -19.78 -18.70 8.24
N THR A 474 -20.94 -19.13 8.74
CA THR A 474 -22.09 -19.55 7.91
C THR A 474 -23.37 -18.76 8.15
N GLY A 475 -23.39 -17.79 9.08
CA GLY A 475 -24.58 -16.98 9.32
C GLY A 475 -24.74 -15.84 8.32
N GLU A 476 -25.94 -15.27 8.28
CA GLU A 476 -26.40 -14.37 7.23
C GLU A 476 -25.52 -13.12 7.06
N LEU A 477 -25.08 -12.48 8.16
CA LEU A 477 -24.22 -11.30 8.07
C LEU A 477 -22.91 -11.62 7.35
N THR A 478 -22.34 -12.80 7.62
CA THR A 478 -21.13 -13.26 6.94
C THR A 478 -21.41 -13.56 5.47
N ALA A 479 -22.59 -14.08 5.12
CA ALA A 479 -22.99 -14.31 3.73
C ALA A 479 -23.16 -12.99 2.95
N GLU A 480 -23.75 -11.97 3.58
CA GLU A 480 -23.88 -10.62 3.01
C GLU A 480 -22.51 -9.96 2.80
N VAL A 481 -21.62 -10.03 3.80
CA VAL A 481 -20.23 -9.53 3.67
C VAL A 481 -19.44 -10.30 2.61
N LYS A 482 -19.62 -11.63 2.50
CA LYS A 482 -19.05 -12.45 1.42
C LYS A 482 -19.52 -11.99 0.04
N THR A 483 -20.82 -11.70 -0.09
CA THR A 483 -21.41 -11.20 -1.34
C THR A 483 -20.83 -9.83 -1.69
N ALA A 484 -20.80 -8.91 -0.73
CA ALA A 484 -20.21 -7.59 -0.90
C ALA A 484 -18.73 -7.65 -1.34
N ALA A 485 -17.93 -8.52 -0.72
CA ALA A 485 -16.53 -8.74 -1.09
C ALA A 485 -16.36 -9.37 -2.49
N ALA A 486 -17.17 -10.37 -2.83
CA ALA A 486 -17.10 -11.07 -4.11
C ALA A 486 -17.56 -10.19 -5.29
N GLU A 487 -18.59 -9.38 -5.09
CA GLU A 487 -19.16 -8.49 -6.10
C GLU A 487 -18.49 -7.10 -6.14
N GLY A 488 -17.51 -6.85 -5.26
CA GLY A 488 -16.76 -5.60 -5.19
C GLY A 488 -17.64 -4.40 -4.83
N TRP A 489 -18.41 -4.50 -3.76
CA TRP A 489 -19.19 -3.39 -3.22
C TRP A 489 -18.27 -2.38 -2.55
N SER A 490 -18.55 -1.09 -2.71
CA SER A 490 -17.85 0.00 -2.01
C SER A 490 -18.40 0.24 -0.61
N SER A 491 -19.68 -0.05 -0.39
CA SER A 491 -20.38 0.17 0.87
C SER A 491 -21.48 -0.85 1.10
N MET A 492 -21.83 -1.07 2.36
CA MET A 492 -22.97 -1.85 2.80
C MET A 492 -23.68 -1.10 3.93
N THR A 493 -25.01 -0.99 3.87
CA THR A 493 -25.81 -0.34 4.91
C THR A 493 -26.59 -1.38 5.72
N LEU A 494 -26.53 -1.24 7.04
CA LEU A 494 -27.19 -2.10 8.02
C LEU A 494 -28.21 -1.31 8.82
N GLY A 495 -29.34 -1.93 9.16
CA GLY A 495 -30.42 -1.28 9.92
C GLY A 495 -30.86 -2.08 11.13
N LEU A 496 -31.16 -1.38 12.22
CA LEU A 496 -31.73 -1.96 13.43
C LEU A 496 -33.21 -1.60 13.59
N ARG A 497 -34.03 -2.61 13.89
CA ARG A 497 -35.44 -2.44 14.28
C ARG A 497 -35.88 -3.43 15.35
N ALA A 498 -36.90 -3.08 16.12
CA ALA A 498 -37.55 -4.03 17.03
C ALA A 498 -38.19 -5.20 16.25
N ALA A 499 -38.29 -6.37 16.86
CA ALA A 499 -38.93 -7.52 16.23
C ALA A 499 -40.45 -7.34 16.12
N ASP A 500 -41.04 -6.73 17.16
CA ASP A 500 -42.42 -6.27 17.20
C ASP A 500 -42.48 -4.77 17.53
N GLU A 501 -42.62 -3.96 16.49
CA GLU A 501 -42.73 -2.50 16.58
C GLU A 501 -44.10 -2.01 17.13
N SER A 502 -44.93 -2.92 17.67
CA SER A 502 -46.11 -2.58 18.46
C SER A 502 -45.87 -2.66 19.98
N ARG A 503 -44.81 -3.38 20.41
CA ARG A 503 -44.46 -3.66 21.80
C ARG A 503 -43.46 -2.64 22.36
N LEU A 504 -43.73 -2.19 23.57
CA LEU A 504 -42.90 -1.20 24.28
C LEU A 504 -41.64 -1.79 24.93
N PRO A 505 -41.66 -3.01 25.50
CA PRO A 505 -40.46 -3.61 26.08
C PRO A 505 -39.29 -3.78 25.10
N GLU A 506 -39.58 -3.89 23.79
CA GLU A 506 -38.54 -4.04 22.77
C GLU A 506 -37.78 -2.75 22.45
N TRP A 507 -38.25 -1.59 22.95
CA TRP A 507 -37.62 -0.30 22.72
C TRP A 507 -36.25 -0.18 23.43
N LYS A 508 -35.25 0.32 22.69
CA LYS A 508 -33.85 0.50 23.15
C LYS A 508 -33.27 1.80 22.58
N ARG A 509 -32.23 2.35 23.22
CA ARG A 509 -31.42 3.45 22.68
C ARG A 509 -30.05 2.95 22.25
N VAL A 510 -29.71 3.12 20.97
CA VAL A 510 -28.47 2.61 20.36
C VAL A 510 -27.53 3.77 20.03
N CYS A 511 -26.27 3.65 20.43
CA CYS A 511 -25.24 4.65 20.22
C CYS A 511 -24.78 4.70 18.75
N GLY A 512 -24.35 5.88 18.30
CA GLY A 512 -23.88 6.11 16.92
C GLY A 512 -22.55 5.42 16.59
N ASN A 513 -21.71 5.13 17.59
CA ASN A 513 -20.35 4.57 17.44
C ASN A 513 -20.31 3.04 17.25
N ALA A 514 -21.17 2.51 16.37
CA ALA A 514 -21.20 1.10 16.01
C ALA A 514 -19.98 0.70 15.16
N TYR A 515 -19.65 -0.59 15.13
CA TYR A 515 -18.60 -1.11 14.26
C TYR A 515 -18.95 -2.47 13.66
N LEU A 516 -18.40 -2.72 12.47
CA LEU A 516 -18.42 -4.01 11.80
C LEU A 516 -17.04 -4.68 11.94
N SER A 517 -16.99 -5.83 12.59
CA SER A 517 -15.78 -6.64 12.69
C SER A 517 -15.81 -7.71 11.60
N ILE A 518 -14.75 -7.80 10.80
CA ILE A 518 -14.65 -8.77 9.69
C ILE A 518 -13.36 -9.56 9.88
N SER A 519 -13.49 -10.88 10.04
CA SER A 519 -12.36 -11.80 9.96
C SER A 519 -12.19 -12.24 8.52
N TYR A 520 -10.97 -12.12 7.99
CA TYR A 520 -10.67 -12.42 6.60
C TYR A 520 -9.29 -13.07 6.44
N ASN A 521 -9.10 -13.63 5.25
CA ASN A 521 -7.83 -14.17 4.76
C ASN A 521 -7.58 -13.63 3.33
N ASN A 522 -6.33 -13.42 2.94
CA ASN A 522 -5.98 -13.08 1.56
C ASN A 522 -5.68 -14.37 0.80
N LEU A 523 -6.55 -14.76 -0.14
CA LEU A 523 -6.37 -16.01 -0.87
C LEU A 523 -5.12 -16.01 -1.74
N PRO A 524 -4.52 -17.19 -2.01
CA PRO A 524 -3.47 -17.34 -3.00
C PRO A 524 -3.90 -16.78 -4.36
N ARG A 525 -2.96 -16.14 -5.05
CA ARG A 525 -3.22 -15.55 -6.37
C ARG A 525 -3.45 -16.64 -7.42
N LYS A 526 -4.13 -16.28 -8.51
CA LYS A 526 -4.28 -17.14 -9.69
C LYS A 526 -2.89 -17.55 -10.19
N ILE A 527 -2.72 -18.84 -10.47
CA ILE A 527 -1.48 -19.36 -11.04
C ILE A 527 -1.46 -19.07 -12.54
N THR A 528 -0.48 -18.28 -12.98
CA THR A 528 -0.24 -17.95 -14.39
C THR A 528 0.96 -18.68 -15.00
N THR A 529 1.85 -19.20 -14.15
CA THR A 529 3.06 -19.90 -14.60
C THR A 529 2.85 -21.41 -14.61
N LEU A 530 2.51 -21.96 -15.78
CA LEU A 530 2.15 -23.36 -16.00
C LEU A 530 3.00 -23.99 -17.11
N SER A 531 3.55 -25.19 -16.88
CA SER A 531 4.20 -25.99 -17.91
C SER A 531 3.95 -27.48 -17.72
N GLN A 532 4.25 -28.28 -18.75
CA GLN A 532 4.15 -29.72 -18.73
C GLN A 532 5.35 -30.38 -19.41
N ASN A 533 5.71 -31.58 -18.97
CA ASN A 533 6.80 -32.36 -19.57
C ASN A 533 6.36 -33.81 -19.80
N PRO A 534 6.28 -34.30 -21.05
CA PRO A 534 6.50 -33.59 -22.32
C PRO A 534 5.47 -32.49 -22.63
N GLY A 535 5.83 -31.52 -23.48
CA GLY A 535 4.90 -30.59 -24.10
C GLY A 535 5.14 -29.09 -23.85
N GLY A 536 5.95 -28.73 -22.86
CA GLY A 536 6.40 -27.37 -22.59
C GLY A 536 5.38 -26.45 -21.95
N ILE A 537 5.50 -25.15 -22.21
CA ILE A 537 4.60 -24.13 -21.65
C ILE A 537 3.14 -24.44 -22.00
N CYS A 538 2.24 -24.08 -21.09
CA CYS A 538 0.80 -24.24 -21.29
C CYS A 538 0.34 -23.62 -22.62
N THR A 539 -0.23 -24.45 -23.49
CA THR A 539 -0.73 -24.07 -24.81
C THR A 539 -2.04 -24.81 -25.11
N SER A 540 -2.77 -24.36 -26.13
CA SER A 540 -4.12 -24.84 -26.42
C SER A 540 -4.46 -24.74 -27.92
N GLY A 541 -5.57 -25.38 -28.32
CA GLY A 541 -6.06 -25.32 -29.70
C GLY A 541 -5.07 -25.93 -30.70
N ALA A 542 -4.78 -25.19 -31.78
CA ALA A 542 -3.87 -25.65 -32.84
C ALA A 542 -2.41 -25.79 -32.36
N GLY A 543 -2.04 -25.10 -31.27
CA GLY A 543 -0.71 -25.20 -30.65
C GLY A 543 -0.59 -26.33 -29.62
N ARG A 544 -1.65 -27.11 -29.39
CA ARG A 544 -1.69 -28.17 -28.39
C ARG A 544 -0.58 -29.22 -28.63
N PRO A 545 0.21 -29.56 -27.61
CA PRO A 545 1.25 -30.58 -27.70
C PRO A 545 0.69 -32.00 -27.75
N PHE A 546 1.37 -32.85 -28.52
CA PHE A 546 1.22 -34.30 -28.46
C PHE A 546 2.27 -34.86 -27.51
N SER A 547 1.87 -35.84 -26.70
CA SER A 547 2.70 -36.50 -25.70
C SER A 547 2.61 -38.00 -25.88
N GLU A 548 3.76 -38.66 -25.95
CA GLU A 548 3.92 -40.11 -26.08
C GLU A 548 3.78 -40.84 -24.73
N VAL A 549 3.94 -40.11 -23.63
CA VAL A 549 3.71 -40.56 -22.25
C VAL A 549 2.74 -39.62 -21.53
N PRO A 550 2.05 -40.05 -20.46
CA PRO A 550 1.32 -39.13 -19.60
C PRO A 550 2.28 -38.06 -19.02
N PRO A 551 2.05 -36.76 -19.24
CA PRO A 551 3.01 -35.72 -18.87
C PRO A 551 3.06 -35.45 -17.36
N GLN A 552 4.16 -34.89 -16.89
CA GLN A 552 4.27 -34.24 -15.59
C GLN A 552 3.89 -32.77 -15.72
N LEU A 553 2.86 -32.36 -14.98
CA LEU A 553 2.35 -31.00 -14.90
C LEU A 553 3.14 -30.22 -13.84
N GLN A 554 3.36 -28.92 -14.08
CA GLN A 554 4.09 -28.02 -13.20
C GLN A 554 3.37 -26.68 -13.05
N ALA A 555 3.42 -26.11 -11.85
CA ALA A 555 2.85 -24.82 -11.49
C ALA A 555 3.73 -24.07 -10.46
N VAL A 556 3.75 -22.73 -10.53
CA VAL A 556 4.36 -21.84 -9.51
C VAL A 556 3.25 -21.00 -8.88
N ALA A 557 3.11 -21.05 -7.57
CA ALA A 557 2.10 -20.31 -6.82
C ALA A 557 2.66 -19.03 -6.20
N SER A 558 1.79 -18.07 -5.92
CA SER A 558 2.09 -16.86 -5.14
C SER A 558 0.94 -16.56 -4.18
N ASP A 559 1.24 -15.91 -3.06
CA ASP A 559 0.29 -15.59 -1.99
C ASP A 559 0.48 -14.14 -1.53
N PRO A 560 -0.57 -13.30 -1.44
CA PRO A 560 -0.46 -11.90 -1.04
C PRO A 560 0.14 -11.68 0.36
N ASP A 561 -0.01 -12.65 1.27
CA ASP A 561 0.49 -12.60 2.64
C ASP A 561 2.01 -12.85 2.75
N HIS A 562 2.68 -13.11 1.62
CA HIS A 562 4.09 -13.46 1.56
C HIS A 562 4.97 -12.29 1.09
N GLY A 563 5.89 -11.81 1.95
CA GLY A 563 6.85 -10.73 1.63
C GLY A 563 8.33 -11.12 1.65
N ASN A 564 8.74 -12.16 2.39
CA ASN A 564 10.16 -12.41 2.69
C ASN A 564 10.52 -13.87 3.06
N GLY A 565 9.78 -14.87 2.57
CA GLY A 565 10.27 -16.27 2.53
C GLY A 565 10.09 -17.16 3.77
N LEU A 566 9.54 -16.67 4.89
CA LEU A 566 9.71 -17.38 6.18
C LEU A 566 8.47 -17.87 6.95
N THR A 567 7.21 -17.61 6.58
CA THR A 567 6.09 -17.92 7.51
C THR A 567 4.82 -18.57 6.97
N ASP A 568 4.50 -18.48 5.68
CA ASP A 568 3.28 -19.10 5.11
C ASP A 568 3.59 -19.98 3.89
N LYS A 569 2.97 -21.16 3.86
CA LYS A 569 3.24 -22.24 2.91
C LYS A 569 1.92 -22.61 2.23
N VAL A 570 1.96 -22.94 0.94
CA VAL A 570 0.78 -23.38 0.18
C VAL A 570 0.93 -24.81 -0.32
N LYS A 571 -0.18 -25.40 -0.74
CA LYS A 571 -0.27 -26.58 -1.61
C LYS A 571 -0.86 -26.18 -2.96
N VAL A 572 -0.66 -27.00 -3.98
CA VAL A 572 -1.29 -26.81 -5.30
C VAL A 572 -2.16 -28.01 -5.63
N GLU A 573 -3.38 -27.74 -6.06
CA GLU A 573 -4.28 -28.74 -6.64
C GLU A 573 -4.20 -28.69 -8.16
N PHE A 574 -3.89 -29.83 -8.78
CA PHE A 574 -3.96 -30.05 -10.22
C PHE A 574 -5.26 -30.77 -10.57
N LYS A 575 -5.96 -30.29 -11.59
CA LYS A 575 -7.16 -30.94 -12.15
C LYS A 575 -6.88 -31.35 -13.58
N VAL A 576 -7.29 -32.57 -13.93
CA VAL A 576 -7.19 -33.14 -15.28
C VAL A 576 -8.58 -33.57 -15.73
N ASP A 577 -9.00 -33.19 -16.93
CA ASP A 577 -10.32 -33.50 -17.49
C ASP A 577 -10.28 -33.86 -18.99
N TRP A 578 -11.21 -34.71 -19.42
CA TRP A 578 -11.36 -35.14 -20.80
C TRP A 578 -12.80 -35.58 -21.11
N THR A 579 -13.15 -35.67 -22.38
CA THR A 579 -14.40 -36.31 -22.83
C THR A 579 -14.11 -37.74 -23.24
N ASP A 580 -14.82 -38.70 -22.66
CA ASP A 580 -14.68 -40.10 -23.02
C ASP A 580 -14.96 -40.32 -24.52
N PRO A 581 -14.02 -40.89 -25.29
CA PRO A 581 -14.18 -40.99 -26.74
C PRO A 581 -15.32 -41.93 -27.14
N VAL A 582 -15.74 -42.85 -26.27
CA VAL A 582 -16.79 -43.84 -26.51
C VAL A 582 -18.12 -43.37 -25.95
N THR A 583 -18.20 -43.09 -24.65
CA THR A 583 -19.48 -42.76 -23.99
C THR A 583 -19.88 -41.29 -24.16
N LYS A 584 -18.94 -40.45 -24.63
CA LYS A 584 -19.08 -38.99 -24.73
C LYS A 584 -19.33 -38.28 -23.40
N GLU A 585 -19.13 -38.98 -22.27
CA GLU A 585 -19.25 -38.41 -20.93
C GLU A 585 -18.00 -37.60 -20.55
N ALA A 586 -18.18 -36.53 -19.77
CA ALA A 586 -17.06 -35.83 -19.17
C ALA A 586 -16.45 -36.66 -18.02
N LYS A 587 -15.12 -36.79 -18.01
CA LYS A 587 -14.34 -37.44 -16.94
C LYS A 587 -13.33 -36.45 -16.38
N THR A 588 -13.08 -36.51 -15.08
CA THR A 588 -12.10 -35.65 -14.41
C THR A 588 -11.53 -36.30 -13.16
N TYR A 589 -10.31 -35.91 -12.77
CA TYR A 589 -9.78 -36.16 -11.43
C TYR A 589 -8.89 -35.00 -10.97
N SER A 590 -8.78 -34.84 -9.64
CA SER A 590 -7.88 -33.87 -9.00
C SER A 590 -6.72 -34.56 -8.27
N TYR A 591 -5.63 -33.82 -8.05
CA TYR A 591 -4.49 -34.18 -7.22
C TYR A 591 -4.00 -32.97 -6.43
N LEU A 592 -3.99 -33.06 -5.10
CA LEU A 592 -3.43 -32.04 -4.20
C LEU A 592 -2.01 -32.45 -3.80
N THR A 593 -1.04 -31.54 -3.92
CA THR A 593 0.34 -31.82 -3.54
C THR A 593 0.48 -32.18 -2.05
N PRO A 594 1.39 -33.10 -1.69
CA PRO A 594 1.49 -33.60 -0.31
C PRO A 594 2.14 -32.58 0.64
N SER A 595 3.10 -31.80 0.15
CA SER A 595 3.94 -30.92 0.95
C SER A 595 3.45 -29.47 0.93
N TRP A 596 3.52 -28.83 2.09
CA TRP A 596 3.40 -27.38 2.26
C TRP A 596 4.73 -26.72 1.91
N LEU A 597 4.75 -25.86 0.89
CA LEU A 597 5.97 -25.17 0.42
C LEU A 597 5.75 -23.66 0.34
N ALA A 598 6.81 -22.88 0.56
CA ALA A 598 6.75 -21.42 0.45
C ALA A 598 6.54 -21.01 -1.02
N PRO A 599 5.54 -20.18 -1.35
CA PRO A 599 5.20 -19.81 -2.73
C PRO A 599 6.13 -18.70 -3.27
N THR A 600 7.40 -19.03 -3.46
CA THR A 600 8.39 -18.15 -4.10
C THR A 600 8.48 -18.45 -5.60
N SER A 601 9.05 -17.52 -6.37
CA SER A 601 9.27 -17.69 -7.82
C SER A 601 10.13 -18.93 -8.17
N GLY A 602 10.91 -19.45 -7.21
CA GLY A 602 11.72 -20.67 -7.36
C GLY A 602 11.01 -21.98 -6.96
N THR A 603 9.88 -21.91 -6.25
CA THR A 603 9.18 -23.12 -5.76
C THR A 603 8.26 -23.69 -6.84
N LYS A 604 8.55 -24.93 -7.26
CA LYS A 604 7.76 -25.65 -8.27
C LYS A 604 6.89 -26.73 -7.63
N PHE A 605 5.59 -26.68 -7.88
CA PHE A 605 4.63 -27.73 -7.54
C PHE A 605 4.42 -28.63 -8.76
N THR A 606 4.34 -29.94 -8.56
CA THR A 606 4.30 -30.91 -9.68
C THR A 606 3.27 -32.03 -9.47
N HIS A 607 2.79 -32.59 -10.59
CA HIS A 607 1.91 -33.76 -10.63
C HIS A 607 2.10 -34.57 -11.91
N THR A 608 2.33 -35.88 -11.80
CA THR A 608 2.41 -36.77 -12.98
C THR A 608 1.03 -37.32 -13.35
N VAL A 609 0.59 -37.11 -14.58
CA VAL A 609 -0.73 -37.54 -15.07
C VAL A 609 -0.84 -39.08 -15.05
N LYS A 610 -2.03 -39.59 -14.72
CA LYS A 610 -2.29 -41.04 -14.66
C LYS A 610 -2.31 -41.63 -16.07
N SER A 611 -1.77 -42.84 -16.23
CA SER A 611 -1.77 -43.57 -17.51
C SER A 611 -3.15 -44.09 -17.95
N SER A 612 -4.17 -43.96 -17.11
CA SER A 612 -5.55 -44.40 -17.36
C SER A 612 -6.38 -43.43 -18.23
N ILE A 613 -5.78 -42.34 -18.70
CA ILE A 613 -6.41 -41.40 -19.64
C ILE A 613 -6.52 -42.01 -21.06
N PRO A 614 -7.51 -41.63 -21.87
CA PRO A 614 -7.66 -42.14 -23.23
C PRO A 614 -6.56 -41.62 -24.18
N GLN A 615 -6.20 -42.45 -25.17
CA GLN A 615 -5.34 -42.04 -26.27
C GLN A 615 -6.12 -41.23 -27.31
N ASN A 616 -5.41 -40.42 -28.10
CA ASN A 616 -5.94 -39.64 -29.23
C ASN A 616 -7.17 -38.81 -28.88
N THR A 617 -7.23 -38.37 -27.62
CA THR A 617 -8.30 -37.57 -27.04
C THR A 617 -7.68 -36.32 -26.44
N VAL A 618 -8.34 -35.18 -26.59
CA VAL A 618 -7.91 -33.92 -25.98
C VAL A 618 -8.07 -34.02 -24.47
N ILE A 619 -6.97 -33.82 -23.76
CA ILE A 619 -6.93 -33.76 -22.31
C ILE A 619 -6.68 -32.31 -21.91
N TYR A 620 -7.50 -31.81 -21.00
CA TYR A 620 -7.38 -30.49 -20.41
C TYR A 620 -6.78 -30.62 -19.01
N TRP A 621 -6.01 -29.63 -18.58
CA TRP A 621 -5.56 -29.54 -17.21
C TRP A 621 -5.44 -28.10 -16.71
N SER A 622 -5.45 -27.97 -15.39
CA SER A 622 -5.37 -26.69 -14.68
C SER A 622 -4.81 -26.86 -13.27
N ALA A 623 -4.40 -25.76 -12.65
CA ALA A 623 -3.89 -25.74 -11.28
C ALA A 623 -4.48 -24.58 -10.45
N ARG A 624 -4.54 -24.74 -9.13
CA ARG A 624 -4.84 -23.67 -8.16
C ARG A 624 -4.10 -23.88 -6.84
N ALA A 625 -3.78 -22.81 -6.14
CA ALA A 625 -3.10 -22.86 -4.84
C ALA A 625 -4.09 -22.91 -3.67
N TYR A 626 -3.62 -23.44 -2.53
CA TYR A 626 -4.35 -23.61 -1.28
C TYR A 626 -3.44 -23.26 -0.10
N ASP A 627 -3.83 -22.32 0.75
CA ASP A 627 -3.03 -21.81 1.88
C ASP A 627 -3.33 -22.52 3.22
N GLY A 628 -4.41 -23.30 3.29
CA GLY A 628 -4.89 -23.92 4.54
C GLY A 628 -6.29 -23.46 4.94
N ASP A 629 -6.65 -22.23 4.58
CA ASP A 629 -7.93 -21.60 4.87
C ASP A 629 -8.83 -21.53 3.62
N GLY A 630 -8.24 -21.44 2.43
CA GLY A 630 -8.97 -21.32 1.18
C GLY A 630 -8.16 -21.60 -0.08
N TYR A 631 -8.88 -21.83 -1.18
CA TYR A 631 -8.30 -22.05 -2.50
C TYR A 631 -8.31 -20.73 -3.29
N GLY A 632 -7.19 -20.42 -3.92
CA GLY A 632 -7.14 -19.40 -4.98
C GLY A 632 -7.91 -19.84 -6.25
N PRO A 633 -8.05 -18.94 -7.23
CA PRO A 633 -8.69 -19.25 -8.51
C PRO A 633 -8.00 -20.38 -9.28
N TRP A 634 -8.76 -21.10 -10.11
CA TRP A 634 -8.17 -21.98 -11.10
C TRP A 634 -7.39 -21.18 -12.13
N SER A 635 -6.32 -21.78 -12.64
CA SER A 635 -5.48 -21.18 -13.67
C SER A 635 -6.21 -20.83 -14.97
N TYR A 636 -7.40 -21.37 -15.22
CA TYR A 636 -8.24 -21.03 -16.38
C TYR A 636 -9.37 -20.05 -16.06
N ASP A 637 -9.57 -19.67 -14.79
CA ASP A 637 -10.66 -18.75 -14.43
C ASP A 637 -10.43 -17.39 -15.10
N GLY A 638 -11.42 -16.90 -15.84
CA GLY A 638 -11.34 -15.67 -16.62
C GLY A 638 -10.66 -15.80 -17.99
N ASP A 639 -10.03 -16.94 -18.30
CA ASP A 639 -9.41 -17.17 -19.61
C ASP A 639 -10.32 -18.02 -20.52
N THR A 640 -10.27 -17.74 -21.83
CA THR A 640 -11.05 -18.50 -22.81
C THR A 640 -10.46 -19.88 -23.11
N VAL A 641 -9.27 -20.21 -22.58
CA VAL A 641 -8.57 -21.45 -22.92
C VAL A 641 -7.84 -22.09 -21.74
N ARG A 642 -7.93 -23.42 -21.64
CA ARG A 642 -7.22 -24.26 -20.66
C ARG A 642 -5.93 -24.80 -21.26
N CYS A 643 -5.00 -25.28 -20.43
CA CYS A 643 -3.85 -26.03 -20.92
C CYS A 643 -4.32 -27.36 -21.51
N GLU A 644 -3.85 -27.72 -22.70
CA GLU A 644 -4.27 -28.94 -23.39
C GLU A 644 -3.08 -29.83 -23.75
N PHE A 645 -3.32 -31.14 -23.87
CA PHE A 645 -2.42 -32.08 -24.55
C PHE A 645 -3.20 -33.23 -25.17
N MET A 646 -2.57 -33.95 -26.10
CA MET A 646 -3.08 -35.23 -26.62
C MET A 646 -2.08 -36.35 -26.34
N TYR A 647 -2.58 -37.50 -25.91
CA TYR A 647 -1.77 -38.67 -25.61
C TYR A 647 -1.80 -39.67 -26.78
N ASP A 648 -0.66 -39.91 -27.46
CA ASP A 648 -0.53 -40.84 -28.60
C ASP A 648 0.74 -41.68 -28.49
N LYS A 649 0.60 -43.01 -28.45
CA LYS A 649 1.70 -43.96 -28.25
C LYS A 649 2.41 -44.42 -29.54
N THR A 650 2.01 -43.90 -30.70
CA THR A 650 2.44 -44.44 -32.02
C THR A 650 3.41 -43.57 -32.81
N LEU A 651 3.72 -42.37 -32.33
CA LEU A 651 4.69 -41.45 -32.93
C LEU A 651 6.12 -41.89 -32.59
N PRO A 652 7.14 -41.58 -33.43
CA PRO A 652 8.54 -41.77 -33.04
C PRO A 652 8.75 -41.13 -31.68
N GLY A 653 9.45 -41.85 -30.81
CA GLY A 653 9.65 -41.46 -29.45
C GLY A 653 10.21 -40.05 -29.38
N LYS A 654 9.67 -39.27 -28.45
CA LYS A 654 10.28 -37.99 -28.08
C LYS A 654 11.79 -38.18 -27.91
N PRO A 655 12.64 -37.44 -28.63
CA PRO A 655 14.08 -37.60 -28.48
C PRO A 655 14.51 -37.26 -27.07
N ASN A 656 15.47 -38.01 -26.55
CA ASN A 656 16.11 -37.67 -25.29
C ASN A 656 17.01 -36.47 -25.52
N VAL A 657 16.77 -35.42 -24.75
CA VAL A 657 17.67 -34.27 -24.65
C VAL A 657 18.40 -34.40 -23.32
N LEU A 658 19.73 -34.31 -23.36
CA LEU A 658 20.60 -34.44 -22.21
C LEU A 658 21.56 -33.27 -22.17
N SER A 659 21.53 -32.52 -21.09
CA SER A 659 22.59 -31.57 -20.72
C SER A 659 23.02 -31.84 -19.29
N LYS A 660 24.34 -31.88 -19.07
CA LYS A 660 24.90 -32.01 -17.71
C LYS A 660 24.94 -30.66 -17.01
N GLN A 661 25.13 -29.58 -17.77
CA GLN A 661 25.23 -28.21 -17.28
C GLN A 661 23.85 -27.61 -17.06
N TYR A 662 22.89 -27.95 -17.92
CA TYR A 662 21.50 -27.53 -17.78
C TYR A 662 20.56 -28.72 -17.72
N PRO A 663 20.63 -29.56 -16.67
CA PRO A 663 19.66 -30.62 -16.49
C PRO A 663 18.22 -30.08 -16.57
N SER A 664 17.32 -30.85 -17.17
CA SER A 664 15.90 -30.52 -17.21
C SER A 664 15.26 -30.81 -15.86
N ASP A 665 15.58 -29.96 -14.88
CA ASP A 665 15.10 -30.06 -13.52
C ASP A 665 14.50 -28.73 -13.04
N THR A 666 14.25 -28.66 -11.74
CA THR A 666 13.65 -27.51 -11.08
C THR A 666 14.67 -26.60 -10.44
N VAL A 667 15.96 -26.90 -10.58
CA VAL A 667 17.06 -26.19 -9.95
C VAL A 667 17.54 -25.14 -10.93
N TYR A 668 17.75 -23.93 -10.44
CA TYR A 668 18.44 -22.93 -11.23
C TYR A 668 19.92 -23.32 -11.31
N HIS A 669 20.43 -23.48 -12.52
CA HIS A 669 21.84 -23.71 -12.77
C HIS A 669 22.47 -22.42 -13.26
N ASP A 670 23.72 -22.19 -12.89
CA ASP A 670 24.43 -21.01 -13.37
C ASP A 670 24.61 -21.07 -14.89
N GLY A 671 24.02 -20.11 -15.60
CA GLY A 671 23.93 -20.27 -17.05
C GLY A 671 23.96 -19.04 -17.92
N VAL A 672 23.52 -17.86 -17.49
CA VAL A 672 23.73 -16.67 -18.34
C VAL A 672 25.23 -16.50 -18.52
N GLY A 673 25.69 -16.47 -19.77
CA GLY A 673 27.12 -16.33 -20.05
C GLY A 673 27.96 -17.60 -19.96
N THR A 674 27.34 -18.75 -19.65
CA THR A 674 28.02 -20.04 -19.57
C THR A 674 27.46 -20.95 -20.66
N TYR A 675 28.32 -21.72 -21.35
CA TYR A 675 27.87 -22.63 -22.39
C TYR A 675 27.43 -23.98 -21.79
N GLY A 676 26.28 -24.46 -22.24
CA GLY A 676 25.81 -25.81 -22.00
C GLY A 676 25.89 -26.65 -23.26
N SER A 677 26.30 -27.90 -23.09
CA SER A 677 26.22 -28.91 -24.15
C SER A 677 24.87 -29.62 -24.06
N PHE A 678 24.14 -29.68 -25.17
CA PHE A 678 22.87 -30.39 -25.30
C PHE A 678 23.03 -31.52 -26.30
N THR A 679 22.85 -32.75 -25.83
CA THR A 679 22.90 -33.96 -26.64
C THR A 679 21.49 -34.45 -26.91
N PHE A 680 21.13 -34.56 -28.18
CA PHE A 680 19.89 -35.11 -28.68
C PHE A 680 20.14 -36.56 -29.10
N ALA A 681 19.34 -37.50 -28.60
CA ALA A 681 19.50 -38.92 -28.89
C ALA A 681 18.13 -39.58 -29.11
N PRO A 682 18.05 -40.70 -29.85
CA PRO A 682 16.82 -41.48 -29.91
C PRO A 682 16.47 -42.01 -28.51
N ASN A 683 15.19 -42.18 -28.22
CA ASN A 683 14.77 -42.63 -26.89
C ASN A 683 14.81 -44.16 -26.82
N PRO A 684 15.74 -44.77 -26.05
CA PRO A 684 15.85 -46.22 -25.99
C PRO A 684 14.70 -46.88 -25.21
N ASN A 685 13.87 -46.09 -24.53
CA ASN A 685 12.73 -46.56 -23.76
C ASN A 685 11.40 -46.41 -24.50
N ASP A 686 11.44 -46.05 -25.79
CA ASP A 686 10.22 -45.99 -26.59
C ASP A 686 9.72 -47.40 -26.95
N SER A 687 8.39 -47.51 -27.08
CA SER A 687 7.68 -48.72 -27.50
C SER A 687 7.95 -49.10 -28.96
N VAL A 688 8.46 -48.18 -29.78
CA VAL A 688 8.96 -48.42 -31.14
C VAL A 688 10.46 -48.11 -31.18
N PRO A 689 11.33 -49.03 -31.66
CA PRO A 689 12.76 -48.76 -31.76
C PRO A 689 13.10 -47.69 -32.82
N ASP A 690 13.51 -46.50 -32.38
CA ASP A 690 13.92 -45.36 -33.22
C ASP A 690 15.31 -45.56 -33.90
N THR A 691 15.45 -46.61 -34.71
CA THR A 691 16.74 -47.04 -35.31
C THR A 691 17.16 -46.25 -36.56
N ASP A 692 16.32 -45.38 -37.10
CA ASP A 692 16.52 -44.72 -38.40
C ASP A 692 16.43 -43.18 -38.37
N VAL A 693 16.56 -42.55 -37.19
CA VAL A 693 16.67 -41.09 -37.04
C VAL A 693 17.94 -40.58 -37.77
N VAL A 694 17.79 -39.63 -38.69
CA VAL A 694 18.91 -39.08 -39.49
C VAL A 694 19.30 -37.65 -39.13
N LYS A 695 18.37 -36.87 -38.54
CA LYS A 695 18.61 -35.48 -38.12
C LYS A 695 17.67 -35.08 -36.99
N TYR A 696 18.06 -34.02 -36.27
CA TYR A 696 17.23 -33.35 -35.27
C TYR A 696 16.93 -31.92 -35.71
N ARG A 697 15.68 -31.50 -35.60
CA ARG A 697 15.30 -30.09 -35.70
C ARG A 697 15.21 -29.51 -34.30
N TYR A 698 15.86 -28.38 -34.04
CA TYR A 698 15.88 -27.77 -32.72
C TYR A 698 15.66 -26.25 -32.77
N ALA A 699 15.14 -25.70 -31.67
CA ALA A 699 15.08 -24.25 -31.44
C ALA A 699 15.19 -23.99 -29.94
N PHE A 700 16.06 -23.06 -29.57
CA PHE A 700 16.13 -22.51 -28.21
C PHE A 700 15.20 -21.29 -28.14
N ASP A 701 14.38 -21.22 -27.08
CA ASP A 701 13.46 -20.10 -26.81
C ASP A 701 12.51 -19.72 -27.97
N GLY A 702 12.29 -20.63 -28.92
CA GLY A 702 11.47 -20.37 -30.10
C GLY A 702 9.97 -20.54 -29.82
N THR A 703 9.15 -19.64 -30.38
CA THR A 703 7.68 -19.76 -30.39
C THR A 703 7.15 -20.45 -31.66
N ALA A 704 7.99 -20.58 -32.69
CA ALA A 704 7.70 -21.31 -33.92
C ALA A 704 8.25 -22.75 -33.87
N THR A 705 7.76 -23.61 -34.77
CA THR A 705 8.25 -25.00 -34.90
C THR A 705 9.77 -25.02 -35.16
N PRO A 706 10.52 -25.91 -34.48
CA PRO A 706 11.97 -26.06 -34.70
C PRO A 706 12.33 -26.22 -36.18
N ALA A 707 13.15 -25.30 -36.69
CA ALA A 707 13.61 -25.28 -38.09
C ALA A 707 15.13 -25.49 -38.23
N THR A 708 15.91 -25.17 -37.20
CA THR A 708 17.37 -25.34 -37.22
C THR A 708 17.70 -26.82 -37.16
N THR A 709 18.56 -27.31 -38.05
CA THR A 709 18.90 -28.74 -38.11
C THR A 709 20.30 -29.03 -37.59
N VAL A 710 20.46 -30.16 -36.91
CA VAL A 710 21.75 -30.80 -36.66
C VAL A 710 21.69 -32.26 -37.12
N ASN A 711 22.71 -32.70 -37.86
CA ASN A 711 22.77 -34.08 -38.35
C ASN A 711 23.13 -35.03 -37.21
N ALA A 712 22.53 -36.22 -37.21
CA ALA A 712 22.96 -37.30 -36.33
C ALA A 712 24.37 -37.77 -36.73
N ALA A 713 25.20 -38.14 -35.75
CA ALA A 713 26.57 -38.62 -36.00
C ALA A 713 26.59 -39.91 -36.85
N THR A 714 25.56 -40.76 -36.69
CA THR A 714 25.25 -41.93 -37.50
C THR A 714 23.73 -42.09 -37.59
N PRO A 715 23.16 -42.81 -38.58
CA PRO A 715 21.74 -43.16 -38.56
C PRO A 715 21.35 -43.86 -37.24
N GLY A 716 20.27 -43.41 -36.60
CA GLY A 716 19.85 -43.86 -35.26
C GLY A 716 20.79 -43.40 -34.13
N GLY A 717 21.63 -42.39 -34.36
CA GLY A 717 22.64 -41.89 -33.43
C GLY A 717 22.35 -40.51 -32.84
N PRO A 718 23.14 -40.06 -31.84
CA PRO A 718 22.96 -38.76 -31.21
C PRO A 718 23.57 -37.59 -32.02
N ALA A 719 23.23 -36.37 -31.62
CA ALA A 719 23.84 -35.12 -32.05
C ALA A 719 24.03 -34.16 -30.86
N THR A 720 25.10 -33.36 -30.83
CA THR A 720 25.36 -32.41 -29.73
C THR A 720 25.49 -30.98 -30.25
N VAL A 721 24.85 -30.03 -29.56
CA VAL A 721 24.97 -28.59 -29.82
C VAL A 721 25.37 -27.85 -28.55
N ASN A 722 26.13 -26.76 -28.70
CA ASN A 722 26.47 -25.87 -27.60
C ASN A 722 25.59 -24.62 -27.67
N TRP A 723 25.04 -24.22 -26.54
CA TRP A 723 24.22 -23.02 -26.45
C TRP A 723 24.51 -22.26 -25.15
N MET A 724 24.49 -20.93 -25.24
CA MET A 724 24.75 -20.04 -24.12
C MET A 724 23.52 -19.16 -23.88
N PRO A 725 22.86 -19.28 -22.72
CA PRO A 725 21.80 -18.37 -22.30
C PRO A 725 22.31 -16.92 -22.22
N THR A 726 21.45 -15.97 -22.61
CA THR A 726 21.76 -14.52 -22.59
C THR A 726 20.86 -13.73 -21.66
N ARG A 727 19.83 -14.36 -21.09
CA ARG A 727 18.91 -13.81 -20.09
C ARG A 727 18.69 -14.85 -19.01
N SER A 728 18.34 -14.42 -17.80
CA SER A 728 18.01 -15.35 -16.72
C SER A 728 16.58 -15.87 -16.88
N GLY A 729 16.28 -16.91 -16.11
CA GLY A 729 14.95 -17.48 -16.03
C GLY A 729 14.82 -18.76 -16.86
N ARG A 730 13.63 -18.94 -17.41
CA ARG A 730 13.21 -20.19 -18.01
C ARG A 730 13.59 -20.24 -19.47
N HIS A 731 14.37 -21.26 -19.79
CA HIS A 731 14.80 -21.56 -21.14
C HIS A 731 14.34 -22.94 -21.54
N TRP A 732 14.19 -23.12 -22.83
CA TRP A 732 13.90 -24.44 -23.36
C TRP A 732 14.58 -24.63 -24.69
N VAL A 733 14.89 -25.89 -24.97
CA VAL A 733 15.14 -26.35 -26.31
C VAL A 733 14.02 -27.29 -26.71
N ASP A 734 13.34 -26.94 -27.79
CA ASP A 734 12.40 -27.83 -28.46
C ASP A 734 13.16 -28.63 -29.51
N VAL A 735 13.06 -29.96 -29.45
CA VAL A 735 13.78 -30.87 -30.36
C VAL A 735 12.79 -31.85 -30.99
N ILE A 736 12.89 -32.04 -32.29
CA ILE A 736 12.13 -33.03 -33.06
C ILE A 736 13.12 -33.96 -33.74
N ALA A 737 13.01 -35.27 -33.49
CA ALA A 737 13.71 -36.28 -34.25
C ALA A 737 13.01 -36.48 -35.60
N VAL A 738 13.79 -36.64 -36.66
CA VAL A 738 13.27 -36.87 -38.01
C VAL A 738 13.89 -38.16 -38.55
N ASP A 739 13.02 -39.11 -38.89
CA ASP A 739 13.40 -40.39 -39.48
C ASP A 739 13.85 -40.25 -40.94
N LYS A 740 14.24 -41.37 -41.56
CA LYS A 740 14.66 -41.42 -42.97
C LYS A 740 13.53 -41.09 -43.96
N ALA A 741 12.27 -41.27 -43.59
CA ALA A 741 11.09 -41.01 -44.40
C ALA A 741 10.54 -39.57 -44.22
N GLU A 742 11.23 -38.72 -43.45
CA GLU A 742 10.85 -37.35 -43.07
C GLU A 742 9.62 -37.25 -42.15
N ASN A 743 9.29 -38.31 -41.40
CA ASN A 743 8.27 -38.24 -40.36
C ASN A 743 8.86 -37.60 -39.08
N PRO A 744 8.19 -36.60 -38.48
CA PRO A 744 8.63 -35.99 -37.22
C PRO A 744 8.15 -36.76 -35.98
N SER A 745 8.98 -36.84 -34.95
CA SER A 745 8.60 -37.27 -33.60
C SER A 745 7.64 -36.28 -32.93
N THR A 746 7.07 -36.66 -31.78
CA THR A 746 6.59 -35.64 -30.83
C THR A 746 7.74 -34.71 -30.43
N LYS A 747 7.41 -33.45 -30.16
CA LYS A 747 8.38 -32.43 -29.78
C LYS A 747 8.92 -32.71 -28.37
N ALA A 748 10.21 -32.99 -28.25
CA ALA A 748 10.90 -32.98 -26.98
C ALA A 748 11.09 -31.55 -26.52
N HIS A 749 10.27 -31.12 -25.59
CA HIS A 749 10.52 -29.91 -24.84
C HIS A 749 11.46 -30.22 -23.68
N TYR A 750 12.67 -29.68 -23.75
CA TYR A 750 13.67 -29.80 -22.70
C TYR A 750 13.86 -28.44 -22.06
N GLU A 751 13.26 -28.31 -20.89
CA GLU A 751 13.15 -27.07 -20.16
C GLU A 751 14.16 -27.05 -19.02
N PHE A 752 14.89 -25.96 -18.89
CA PHE A 752 15.91 -25.79 -17.88
C PHE A 752 15.87 -24.37 -17.34
N LEU A 753 16.29 -24.21 -16.10
CA LEU A 753 16.33 -22.92 -15.44
C LEU A 753 17.76 -22.44 -15.33
N VAL A 754 17.92 -21.17 -15.63
CA VAL A 754 19.22 -20.51 -15.66
C VAL A 754 19.18 -19.32 -14.72
N THR A 755 20.11 -19.24 -13.77
CA THR A 755 20.31 -18.03 -12.95
C THR A 755 20.82 -16.90 -13.84
N GLU A 756 21.00 -15.70 -13.28
CA GLU A 756 21.75 -14.61 -13.93
C GLU A 756 23.23 -14.92 -14.22
N GLY A 757 23.66 -16.17 -14.02
CA GLY A 757 25.00 -16.70 -14.19
C GLY A 757 25.72 -16.82 -12.85
N THR A 758 26.95 -17.35 -12.87
CA THR A 758 27.79 -17.37 -11.66
C THR A 758 27.93 -15.94 -11.13
N PRO A 759 27.87 -15.75 -9.80
CA PRO A 759 28.18 -14.47 -9.18
C PRO A 759 29.56 -13.95 -9.61
N VAL A 760 29.80 -12.67 -9.36
CA VAL A 760 31.12 -12.08 -9.59
C VAL A 760 32.19 -12.89 -8.85
N ALA A 761 33.30 -13.18 -9.52
CA ALA A 761 34.44 -13.90 -8.94
C ALA A 761 35.27 -13.00 -8.01
N GLY A 762 35.26 -11.68 -8.25
CA GLY A 762 35.82 -10.67 -7.36
C GLY A 762 35.30 -9.28 -7.73
N GLN A 763 34.97 -8.46 -6.72
CA GLN A 763 34.44 -7.12 -6.90
C GLN A 763 35.06 -6.15 -5.91
N TRP A 764 35.74 -5.13 -6.44
CA TRP A 764 36.29 -4.02 -5.65
C TRP A 764 35.53 -2.75 -6.03
N ASN A 765 34.72 -2.22 -5.13
CA ASN A 765 34.06 -0.93 -5.35
C ASN A 765 35.09 0.21 -5.46
N LEU A 766 36.26 0.06 -4.82
CA LEU A 766 37.31 1.06 -4.66
C LEU A 766 36.81 2.31 -3.94
N ALA A 767 35.83 2.15 -3.05
CA ALA A 767 35.19 3.19 -2.26
C ALA A 767 35.61 3.12 -0.78
N ASP A 768 36.74 2.46 -0.49
CA ASP A 768 37.27 2.30 0.86
C ASP A 768 37.56 3.64 1.56
N GLU A 769 37.70 3.61 2.88
CA GLU A 769 38.02 4.81 3.65
C GLU A 769 39.33 5.46 3.14
N PRO A 770 39.45 6.79 3.11
CA PRO A 770 40.62 7.48 2.56
C PRO A 770 41.97 7.08 3.18
N SER A 771 41.96 6.54 4.40
CA SER A 771 43.15 6.04 5.10
C SER A 771 43.42 4.54 4.92
N SER A 772 42.60 3.84 4.14
CA SER A 772 42.78 2.41 3.88
C SER A 772 44.06 2.16 3.06
N THR A 773 44.74 1.07 3.37
CA THR A 773 45.89 0.56 2.60
C THR A 773 45.55 -0.66 1.75
N GLU A 774 44.28 -1.05 1.73
CA GLU A 774 43.76 -2.24 1.06
C GLU A 774 42.42 -1.89 0.41
N ALA A 775 42.17 -2.43 -0.78
CA ALA A 775 40.86 -2.38 -1.42
C ALA A 775 40.06 -3.62 -1.00
N HIS A 776 38.92 -3.40 -0.35
CA HIS A 776 38.03 -4.49 0.06
C HIS A 776 37.37 -5.15 -1.17
N ASP A 777 37.40 -6.48 -1.20
CA ASP A 777 36.59 -7.27 -2.11
C ASP A 777 35.22 -7.54 -1.48
N GLU A 778 34.14 -7.14 -2.15
CA GLU A 778 32.75 -7.32 -1.69
C GLU A 778 32.34 -8.80 -1.58
N THR A 779 33.08 -9.73 -2.21
CA THR A 779 32.88 -11.17 -2.00
C THR A 779 33.59 -11.70 -0.75
N GLY A 780 34.53 -10.93 -0.20
CA GLY A 780 35.37 -11.26 0.95
C GLY A 780 36.48 -12.27 0.65
N ALA A 781 36.73 -12.60 -0.63
CA ALA A 781 37.66 -13.65 -1.03
C ALA A 781 39.03 -13.11 -1.49
N PHE A 782 39.07 -11.93 -2.10
CA PHE A 782 40.23 -11.44 -2.85
C PHE A 782 40.56 -9.97 -2.58
N SER A 783 40.72 -9.55 -1.33
CA SER A 783 41.14 -8.18 -1.04
C SER A 783 42.50 -7.84 -1.68
N ALA A 784 42.72 -6.55 -2.02
CA ALA A 784 43.91 -6.14 -2.76
C ALA A 784 44.77 -5.13 -1.99
N ASP A 785 46.06 -5.45 -1.82
CA ASP A 785 47.04 -4.57 -1.18
C ASP A 785 47.37 -3.38 -2.09
N THR A 786 47.16 -2.17 -1.61
CA THR A 786 47.43 -0.97 -2.40
C THR A 786 48.86 -0.46 -2.23
N GLY A 787 49.46 -0.01 -3.32
CA GLY A 787 50.71 0.76 -3.29
C GLY A 787 50.48 2.20 -2.84
N THR A 788 51.55 2.89 -2.44
CA THR A 788 51.48 4.27 -1.93
C THR A 788 51.05 5.32 -2.95
N GLY A 789 50.88 4.94 -4.22
CA GLY A 789 50.34 5.79 -5.30
C GLY A 789 48.82 5.66 -5.49
N VAL A 790 48.11 4.97 -4.59
CA VAL A 790 46.64 4.84 -4.57
C VAL A 790 46.07 5.67 -3.42
N THR A 791 44.96 6.38 -3.68
CA THR A 791 44.23 7.13 -2.65
C THR A 791 42.73 6.96 -2.83
N PHE A 792 42.04 6.50 -1.78
CA PHE A 792 40.59 6.31 -1.79
C PHE A 792 39.81 7.59 -1.44
N GLY A 793 38.49 7.57 -1.66
CA GLY A 793 37.58 8.66 -1.31
C GLY A 793 37.56 9.81 -2.33
N VAL A 794 37.95 9.58 -3.57
CA VAL A 794 37.72 10.54 -4.67
C VAL A 794 36.34 10.32 -5.29
N GLU A 795 35.74 11.34 -5.91
CA GLU A 795 34.38 11.22 -6.47
C GLU A 795 34.29 10.11 -7.54
N GLY A 796 33.37 9.16 -7.32
CA GLY A 796 33.11 8.02 -8.19
C GLY A 796 32.24 8.36 -9.42
N PRO A 797 31.86 7.35 -10.22
CA PRO A 797 31.00 7.51 -11.39
C PRO A 797 29.61 8.10 -11.06
N GLY A 798 29.11 7.90 -9.84
CA GLY A 798 27.91 8.58 -9.30
C GLY A 798 28.13 10.02 -8.79
N GLY A 799 29.31 10.61 -9.00
CA GLY A 799 29.66 11.94 -8.48
C GLY A 799 29.91 11.91 -6.97
N LYS A 800 29.43 12.91 -6.23
CA LYS A 800 29.62 13.02 -4.77
C LYS A 800 28.91 11.94 -3.94
N ALA A 801 27.93 11.28 -4.53
CA ALA A 801 27.19 10.19 -3.89
C ALA A 801 27.92 8.85 -3.98
N ASP A 802 29.09 8.84 -4.62
CA ASP A 802 29.86 7.65 -4.93
C ASP A 802 31.35 7.91 -4.70
N SER A 803 32.12 6.87 -4.42
CA SER A 803 33.55 6.99 -4.14
C SER A 803 34.37 6.04 -5.01
N ALA A 804 35.62 6.42 -5.25
CA ALA A 804 36.54 5.72 -6.13
C ALA A 804 37.97 5.83 -5.57
N ALA A 805 38.88 5.09 -6.20
CA ALA A 805 40.31 5.18 -5.93
C ALA A 805 41.03 5.94 -7.04
N ARG A 806 41.89 6.87 -6.64
CA ARG A 806 42.81 7.58 -7.53
C ARG A 806 44.14 6.86 -7.60
N PHE A 807 44.63 6.67 -8.82
CA PHE A 807 45.93 6.12 -9.17
C PHE A 807 46.78 7.25 -9.77
N ASP A 808 47.92 7.54 -9.16
CA ASP A 808 48.74 8.71 -9.53
C ASP A 808 49.62 8.50 -10.78
N GLY A 809 49.69 7.27 -11.30
CA GLY A 809 50.51 6.90 -12.46
C GLY A 809 51.99 6.67 -12.19
N THR A 810 52.43 6.72 -10.92
CA THR A 810 53.78 6.33 -10.51
C THR A 810 53.93 4.81 -10.46
N GLY A 811 55.15 4.30 -10.26
CA GLY A 811 55.37 2.86 -10.07
C GLY A 811 54.66 2.25 -8.84
N ALA A 812 54.20 3.09 -7.91
CA ALA A 812 53.44 2.71 -6.73
C ALA A 812 51.90 2.79 -6.92
N ALA A 813 51.41 3.17 -8.10
CA ALA A 813 49.98 3.18 -8.41
C ALA A 813 49.53 1.79 -8.84
N TYR A 814 49.14 0.97 -7.87
CA TYR A 814 48.58 -0.37 -8.10
C TYR A 814 47.78 -0.85 -6.88
N ALA A 815 46.84 -1.78 -7.12
CA ALA A 815 46.32 -2.67 -6.09
C ALA A 815 46.59 -4.12 -6.52
N ASP A 816 47.27 -4.87 -5.65
CA ASP A 816 47.73 -6.24 -5.89
C ASP A 816 46.85 -7.21 -5.11
N VAL A 817 46.11 -8.06 -5.82
CA VAL A 817 45.21 -9.05 -5.20
C VAL A 817 46.01 -10.18 -4.54
N ASN A 818 47.32 -10.30 -4.83
CA ASN A 818 48.20 -11.37 -4.37
C ASN A 818 47.78 -12.81 -4.74
N GLU A 819 46.63 -12.98 -5.42
CA GLU A 819 46.07 -14.26 -5.82
C GLU A 819 45.62 -14.26 -7.29
N THR A 820 45.61 -15.45 -7.90
CA THR A 820 45.06 -15.66 -9.24
C THR A 820 43.55 -15.81 -9.16
N VAL A 821 42.82 -14.88 -9.79
CA VAL A 821 41.35 -14.83 -9.73
C VAL A 821 40.70 -15.55 -10.93
N LEU A 822 41.32 -15.50 -12.11
CA LEU A 822 40.76 -16.05 -13.36
C LEU A 822 41.63 -17.14 -13.99
N ASP A 823 40.98 -18.06 -14.71
CA ASP A 823 41.64 -18.92 -15.69
C ASP A 823 41.56 -18.28 -17.08
N SER A 824 42.60 -17.57 -17.49
CA SER A 824 42.64 -16.85 -18.78
C SER A 824 42.59 -17.75 -20.02
N SER A 825 42.61 -19.07 -19.87
CA SER A 825 42.36 -20.01 -20.99
C SER A 825 40.88 -20.28 -21.24
N LYS A 826 40.01 -19.96 -20.27
CA LYS A 826 38.55 -20.15 -20.33
C LYS A 826 37.83 -18.86 -20.69
N SER A 827 36.51 -18.90 -20.84
CA SER A 827 35.70 -17.69 -20.98
C SER A 827 35.75 -16.86 -19.69
N PHE A 828 35.87 -15.54 -19.81
CA PHE A 828 35.84 -14.62 -18.68
C PHE A 828 35.43 -13.22 -19.13
N SER A 829 35.03 -12.39 -18.17
CA SER A 829 34.76 -10.98 -18.40
C SER A 829 35.34 -10.15 -17.26
N VAL A 830 35.82 -8.95 -17.59
CA VAL A 830 36.31 -7.98 -16.61
C VAL A 830 35.71 -6.63 -16.92
N SER A 831 35.28 -5.90 -15.88
CA SER A 831 34.74 -4.56 -16.03
C SER A 831 35.28 -3.61 -14.97
N ALA A 832 35.34 -2.32 -15.32
CA ALA A 832 35.72 -1.25 -14.40
C ALA A 832 35.13 0.06 -14.90
N TRP A 833 34.69 0.92 -13.98
CA TRP A 833 34.55 2.33 -14.28
C TRP A 833 35.93 2.97 -14.31
N VAL A 834 36.18 3.77 -15.34
CA VAL A 834 37.51 4.34 -15.62
C VAL A 834 37.39 5.81 -15.97
N ARG A 835 38.17 6.66 -15.30
CA ARG A 835 38.33 8.07 -15.61
C ARG A 835 39.83 8.41 -15.73
N PRO A 836 40.39 8.58 -16.94
CA PRO A 836 41.80 8.95 -17.09
C PRO A 836 42.04 10.38 -16.60
N ASN A 837 43.18 10.60 -15.93
CA ASN A 837 43.61 11.94 -15.52
C ASN A 837 44.31 12.66 -16.69
N GLY A 838 43.64 13.65 -17.26
CA GLY A 838 44.13 14.32 -18.47
C GLY A 838 44.10 13.43 -19.72
N THR A 839 44.76 13.88 -20.79
CA THR A 839 44.85 13.11 -22.05
C THR A 839 45.92 12.03 -21.94
N PRO A 840 45.58 10.74 -22.10
CA PRO A 840 46.57 9.67 -22.01
C PRO A 840 47.64 9.79 -23.12
N THR A 841 48.92 9.81 -22.72
CA THR A 841 50.07 9.92 -23.65
C THR A 841 50.96 8.68 -23.70
N ARG A 842 50.59 7.62 -22.97
CA ARG A 842 51.31 6.35 -22.85
C ARG A 842 50.32 5.22 -22.59
N ASP A 843 50.76 3.98 -22.76
CA ASP A 843 49.96 2.82 -22.39
C ASP A 843 49.64 2.84 -20.89
N MET A 844 48.41 2.45 -20.56
CA MET A 844 47.93 2.39 -19.17
C MET A 844 47.01 1.19 -18.99
N ALA A 845 47.33 0.33 -18.03
CA ALA A 845 46.54 -0.84 -17.68
C ALA A 845 45.54 -0.52 -16.56
N VAL A 846 44.26 -0.78 -16.81
CA VAL A 846 43.19 -0.65 -15.79
C VAL A 846 43.16 -1.92 -14.94
N ILE A 847 43.11 -3.08 -15.59
CA ILE A 847 43.15 -4.38 -14.94
C ILE A 847 43.90 -5.38 -15.82
N SER A 848 44.73 -6.21 -15.19
CA SER A 848 45.45 -7.30 -15.84
C SER A 848 45.61 -8.47 -14.87
N GLN A 849 45.99 -9.64 -15.38
CA GLN A 849 46.42 -10.75 -14.53
C GLN A 849 47.80 -11.22 -14.95
N ASP A 850 48.69 -11.40 -13.99
CA ASP A 850 50.09 -11.67 -14.29
C ASP A 850 50.31 -13.07 -14.85
N GLY A 851 51.21 -13.18 -15.83
CA GLY A 851 51.78 -14.45 -16.31
C GLY A 851 53.26 -14.58 -15.95
N THR A 852 53.97 -15.51 -16.59
CA THR A 852 55.39 -15.77 -16.30
C THR A 852 56.34 -14.70 -16.86
N GLY A 853 55.94 -14.01 -17.92
CA GLY A 853 56.69 -12.88 -18.50
C GLY A 853 55.83 -11.84 -19.23
N GLU A 854 54.59 -12.17 -19.56
CA GLU A 854 53.56 -11.29 -20.15
C GLU A 854 52.22 -11.54 -19.43
N PRO A 855 51.26 -10.58 -19.42
CA PRO A 855 49.99 -10.73 -18.73
C PRO A 855 49.05 -11.72 -19.43
N GLY A 856 48.17 -12.39 -18.69
CA GLY A 856 47.09 -13.22 -19.22
C GLY A 856 46.07 -12.45 -20.05
N PHE A 857 45.84 -11.19 -19.69
CA PHE A 857 45.09 -10.20 -20.45
C PHE A 857 45.43 -8.81 -19.93
N THR A 858 45.14 -7.78 -20.73
CA THR A 858 45.18 -6.39 -20.31
C THR A 858 43.92 -5.69 -20.82
N LEU A 859 43.18 -5.05 -19.92
CA LEU A 859 42.15 -4.06 -20.26
C LEU A 859 42.72 -2.68 -19.94
N GLY A 860 42.75 -1.77 -20.91
CA GLY A 860 43.40 -0.48 -20.71
C GLY A 860 43.42 0.43 -21.94
N TYR A 861 44.21 1.49 -21.85
CA TYR A 861 44.45 2.43 -22.94
C TYR A 861 45.67 2.00 -23.76
N ASP A 862 45.51 1.93 -25.08
CA ASP A 862 46.57 1.67 -26.06
C ASP A 862 46.97 2.98 -26.74
N GLN A 863 48.20 3.42 -26.52
CA GLN A 863 48.74 4.70 -27.00
C GLN A 863 48.97 4.72 -28.50
N VAL A 864 49.25 3.56 -29.12
CA VAL A 864 49.46 3.46 -30.56
C VAL A 864 48.13 3.61 -31.30
N ALA A 865 47.07 3.01 -30.76
CA ALA A 865 45.70 3.14 -31.27
C ALA A 865 45.03 4.45 -30.84
N GLY A 866 45.51 5.08 -29.76
CA GLY A 866 44.93 6.31 -29.20
C GLY A 866 43.56 6.10 -28.55
N THR A 867 43.25 4.87 -28.09
CA THR A 867 41.92 4.52 -27.57
C THR A 867 41.97 3.28 -26.65
N TRP A 868 40.82 2.90 -26.10
CA TRP A 868 40.69 1.73 -25.22
C TRP A 868 40.86 0.41 -26.00
N ALA A 869 41.56 -0.55 -25.39
CA ALA A 869 41.77 -1.87 -25.95
C ALA A 869 41.63 -2.95 -24.87
N PHE A 870 41.15 -4.12 -25.29
CA PHE A 870 41.22 -5.35 -24.52
C PHE A 870 42.11 -6.34 -25.29
N SER A 871 43.26 -6.68 -24.70
CA SER A 871 44.29 -7.46 -25.37
C SER A 871 44.72 -8.70 -24.60
N VAL A 872 45.20 -9.69 -25.35
CA VAL A 872 45.78 -10.93 -24.83
C VAL A 872 47.04 -11.27 -25.63
N PRO A 873 48.21 -11.42 -24.98
CA PRO A 873 49.44 -11.84 -25.64
C PRO A 873 49.33 -13.21 -26.32
N VAL A 874 50.09 -13.40 -27.41
CA VAL A 874 50.11 -14.68 -28.16
C VAL A 874 50.62 -15.84 -27.29
N THR A 875 51.59 -15.58 -26.41
CA THR A 875 52.20 -16.52 -25.46
C THR A 875 52.73 -15.75 -24.24
N ASP A 876 53.00 -16.44 -23.13
CA ASP A 876 53.52 -15.85 -21.89
C ASP A 876 55.04 -15.81 -21.79
N VAL A 877 55.74 -16.61 -22.62
CA VAL A 877 57.20 -16.76 -22.56
C VAL A 877 57.94 -15.84 -23.52
N ASP A 878 57.38 -15.48 -24.69
CA ASP A 878 58.03 -14.67 -25.73
C ASP A 878 57.10 -13.58 -26.28
N THR A 879 57.62 -12.37 -26.50
CA THR A 879 56.83 -11.25 -27.05
C THR A 879 56.62 -11.43 -28.55
N LEU A 880 55.61 -12.23 -28.92
CA LEU A 880 55.20 -12.53 -30.31
C LEU A 880 54.01 -11.68 -30.79
N GLY A 881 53.69 -10.60 -30.05
CA GLY A 881 52.53 -9.74 -30.29
C GLY A 881 51.31 -10.13 -29.47
N GLU A 882 50.18 -9.48 -29.75
CA GLU A 882 48.93 -9.60 -29.01
C GLU A 882 47.71 -9.69 -29.95
N TRP A 883 46.67 -10.38 -29.49
CA TRP A 883 45.33 -10.28 -30.06
C TRP A 883 44.60 -9.17 -29.32
N LYS A 884 44.08 -8.16 -30.03
CA LYS A 884 43.43 -7.02 -29.37
C LYS A 884 42.12 -6.60 -30.02
N ALA A 885 41.09 -6.47 -29.18
CA ALA A 885 39.85 -5.79 -29.52
C ALA A 885 40.03 -4.29 -29.23
N VAL A 886 40.29 -3.50 -30.27
CA VAL A 886 40.49 -2.05 -30.19
C VAL A 886 39.16 -1.34 -30.41
N ALA A 887 38.83 -0.35 -29.57
CA ALA A 887 37.61 0.42 -29.72
C ALA A 887 37.62 1.23 -31.03
N THR A 888 36.53 1.18 -31.79
CA THR A 888 36.35 1.92 -33.04
C THR A 888 35.38 3.09 -32.84
N GLY A 889 35.69 4.25 -33.43
CA GLY A 889 34.84 5.44 -33.34
C GLY A 889 34.72 6.04 -31.93
N VAL A 890 35.66 5.72 -31.04
CA VAL A 890 35.70 6.23 -29.66
C VAL A 890 36.94 7.10 -29.50
N SER A 891 36.73 8.37 -29.15
CA SER A 891 37.79 9.27 -28.68
C SER A 891 37.80 9.25 -27.16
N VAL A 892 38.98 9.03 -26.56
CA VAL A 892 39.12 9.09 -25.10
C VAL A 892 39.01 10.54 -24.67
N VAL A 893 38.03 10.81 -23.82
CA VAL A 893 37.82 12.15 -23.25
C VAL A 893 38.52 12.19 -21.89
N PRO A 894 39.45 13.11 -21.68
CA PRO A 894 40.06 13.36 -20.38
C PRO A 894 39.01 13.58 -19.29
N ASP A 895 39.27 13.06 -18.08
CA ASP A 895 38.50 13.36 -16.87
C ASP A 895 37.00 12.99 -16.97
N GLN A 896 36.64 12.03 -17.83
CA GLN A 896 35.28 11.48 -17.95
C GLN A 896 35.23 10.00 -17.58
N TRP A 897 34.21 9.62 -16.81
CA TRP A 897 33.93 8.24 -16.48
C TRP A 897 33.38 7.48 -17.69
N VAL A 898 33.94 6.31 -17.96
CA VAL A 898 33.40 5.31 -18.89
C VAL A 898 33.42 3.95 -18.22
N LEU A 899 32.40 3.13 -18.46
CA LEU A 899 32.43 1.73 -18.08
C LEU A 899 33.16 0.95 -19.18
N LEU A 900 34.31 0.37 -18.88
CA LEU A 900 34.97 -0.56 -19.78
C LEU A 900 34.54 -1.98 -19.42
N THR A 901 34.21 -2.81 -20.41
CA THR A 901 34.00 -4.25 -20.18
C THR A 901 34.68 -5.05 -21.28
N GLY A 902 35.71 -5.80 -20.89
CA GLY A 902 36.38 -6.80 -21.73
C GLY A 902 35.73 -8.16 -21.55
N VAL A 903 35.39 -8.82 -22.66
CA VAL A 903 34.76 -10.15 -22.66
C VAL A 903 35.55 -11.07 -23.57
N TYR A 904 35.94 -12.24 -23.06
CA TYR A 904 36.51 -13.32 -23.85
C TYR A 904 35.55 -14.51 -23.87
N ASP A 905 35.07 -14.88 -25.06
CA ASP A 905 34.29 -16.09 -25.30
C ASP A 905 35.22 -17.19 -25.87
N ALA A 906 35.62 -18.13 -25.04
CA ALA A 906 36.53 -19.22 -25.43
C ALA A 906 35.88 -20.20 -26.43
N THR A 907 34.55 -20.37 -26.39
CA THR A 907 33.81 -21.23 -27.33
C THR A 907 33.85 -20.67 -28.75
N LYS A 908 33.78 -19.34 -28.88
CA LYS A 908 33.90 -18.63 -30.17
C LYS A 908 35.33 -18.19 -30.50
N SER A 909 36.26 -18.32 -29.56
CA SER A 909 37.62 -17.78 -29.66
C SER A 909 37.63 -16.28 -29.97
N GLU A 910 36.75 -15.51 -29.32
CA GLU A 910 36.50 -14.10 -29.62
C GLU A 910 36.72 -13.22 -28.38
N LEU A 911 37.51 -12.16 -28.55
CA LEU A 911 37.63 -11.01 -27.65
C LEU A 911 36.63 -9.94 -28.08
N ARG A 912 35.96 -9.32 -27.11
CA ARG A 912 35.06 -8.19 -27.32
C ARG A 912 35.31 -7.12 -26.28
N LEU A 913 35.26 -5.86 -26.72
CA LEU A 913 35.37 -4.69 -25.86
C LEU A 913 34.08 -3.88 -25.95
N TYR A 914 33.43 -3.69 -24.81
CA TYR A 914 32.33 -2.75 -24.64
C TYR A 914 32.84 -1.47 -23.99
N ILE A 915 32.34 -0.34 -24.49
CA ILE A 915 32.48 0.97 -23.87
C ILE A 915 31.07 1.42 -23.51
N ASN A 916 30.81 1.60 -22.22
CA ASN A 916 29.47 1.65 -21.64
C ASN A 916 28.68 0.40 -22.08
N LYS A 917 27.45 0.56 -22.59
CA LYS A 917 26.64 -0.55 -23.10
C LYS A 917 27.01 -1.03 -24.52
N ASP A 918 27.82 -0.27 -25.26
CA ASP A 918 28.02 -0.49 -26.70
C ASP A 918 29.25 -1.35 -26.97
N SER A 919 29.12 -2.39 -27.80
CA SER A 919 30.27 -3.14 -28.33
C SER A 919 31.04 -2.28 -29.35
N LYS A 920 32.31 -1.94 -29.05
CA LYS A 920 33.13 -1.04 -29.89
C LYS A 920 34.34 -1.71 -30.53
N GLY A 921 34.70 -2.92 -30.12
CA GLY A 921 35.80 -3.68 -30.72
C GLY A 921 35.63 -5.18 -30.58
N THR A 922 36.07 -5.94 -31.58
CA THR A 922 36.17 -7.41 -31.54
C THR A 922 37.46 -7.89 -32.17
N ALA A 923 37.96 -9.05 -31.73
CA ALA A 923 39.11 -9.72 -32.33
C ALA A 923 39.06 -11.23 -32.08
N SER A 924 39.66 -12.03 -32.96
CA SER A 924 39.79 -13.47 -32.72
C SER A 924 41.09 -13.80 -32.00
N ARG A 925 41.02 -14.58 -30.92
CA ARG A 925 42.19 -15.12 -30.21
C ARG A 925 42.47 -16.54 -30.68
N ARG A 926 43.67 -16.81 -31.19
CA ARG A 926 44.01 -18.12 -31.82
C ARG A 926 44.83 -19.07 -30.95
N SER A 927 45.42 -18.57 -29.86
CA SER A 927 46.22 -19.35 -28.92
C SER A 927 45.57 -19.38 -27.54
N LEU A 928 45.53 -20.58 -26.92
CA LEU A 928 45.03 -20.80 -25.57
C LEU A 928 46.21 -21.07 -24.64
N TRP A 929 46.32 -20.26 -23.59
CA TRP A 929 47.28 -20.44 -22.52
C TRP A 929 46.70 -19.85 -21.22
N LYS A 930 47.21 -20.31 -20.07
CA LYS A 930 46.74 -19.94 -18.74
C LYS A 930 47.81 -19.14 -18.01
N SER A 931 47.41 -17.99 -17.48
CA SER A 931 48.20 -17.17 -16.55
C SER A 931 48.05 -17.70 -15.12
N TYR A 932 49.15 -17.69 -14.35
CA TYR A 932 49.21 -18.23 -12.99
C TYR A 932 49.63 -17.19 -11.93
N GLY A 933 49.79 -15.93 -12.32
CA GLY A 933 50.15 -14.84 -11.40
C GLY A 933 48.93 -14.11 -10.82
N PRO A 934 49.18 -13.15 -9.92
CA PRO A 934 48.13 -12.39 -9.27
C PRO A 934 47.36 -11.46 -10.22
N LEU A 935 46.13 -11.12 -9.84
CA LEU A 935 45.35 -10.07 -10.51
C LEU A 935 45.87 -8.69 -10.06
N GLN A 936 46.12 -7.82 -11.03
CA GLN A 936 46.64 -6.47 -10.83
C GLN A 936 45.59 -5.44 -11.26
N ILE A 937 45.30 -4.48 -10.39
CA ILE A 937 44.51 -3.29 -10.70
C ILE A 937 45.47 -2.11 -10.84
N GLY A 938 45.42 -1.40 -11.97
CA GLY A 938 46.21 -0.20 -12.23
C GLY A 938 47.63 -0.44 -12.75
N ARG A 939 48.06 -1.66 -13.07
CA ARG A 939 49.36 -1.96 -13.72
C ARG A 939 49.33 -3.28 -14.49
N THR A 940 50.39 -3.58 -15.24
CA THR A 940 50.59 -4.86 -15.93
C THR A 940 52.02 -5.37 -15.82
N THR A 941 52.21 -6.69 -15.81
CA THR A 941 53.55 -7.31 -15.80
C THR A 941 54.23 -7.30 -17.17
N ALA A 942 55.56 -7.33 -17.16
CA ALA A 942 56.43 -7.61 -18.29
C ALA A 942 57.73 -8.26 -17.79
N LYS A 943 58.53 -8.84 -18.69
CA LYS A 943 59.85 -9.43 -18.34
C LYS A 943 60.79 -8.46 -17.61
N SER A 944 60.66 -7.16 -17.85
CA SER A 944 61.46 -6.10 -17.20
C SER A 944 60.94 -5.67 -15.83
N GLY A 945 59.85 -6.27 -15.35
CA GLY A 945 59.08 -5.81 -14.19
C GLY A 945 57.74 -5.18 -14.58
N TYR A 946 57.02 -4.64 -13.60
CA TYR A 946 55.74 -3.97 -13.84
C TYR A 946 55.88 -2.69 -14.66
N ARG A 947 54.89 -2.43 -15.51
CA ARG A 947 54.79 -1.25 -16.38
C ARG A 947 53.34 -0.79 -16.53
N ASP A 948 53.17 0.27 -17.33
CA ASP A 948 51.88 0.82 -17.77
C ASP A 948 50.95 1.18 -16.60
N ASN A 949 51.50 1.74 -15.52
CA ASN A 949 50.73 2.17 -14.36
C ASN A 949 49.62 3.15 -14.75
N PHE A 950 48.40 2.94 -14.27
CA PHE A 950 47.25 3.77 -14.57
C PHE A 950 47.39 5.16 -13.92
N SER A 951 47.02 6.21 -14.65
CA SER A 951 46.92 7.58 -14.13
C SER A 951 45.49 8.07 -14.31
N GLY A 952 44.73 8.14 -13.21
CA GLY A 952 43.29 8.38 -13.25
C GLY A 952 42.56 7.81 -12.05
N ASP A 953 41.25 7.79 -12.12
CA ASP A 953 40.36 7.22 -11.10
C ASP A 953 39.71 5.93 -11.60
N LEU A 954 39.64 4.93 -10.73
CA LEU A 954 39.00 3.64 -10.99
C LEU A 954 37.93 3.38 -9.92
N ALA A 955 36.81 2.80 -10.34
CA ALA A 955 35.74 2.39 -9.44
C ALA A 955 35.12 1.08 -9.92
N GLU A 956 34.50 0.35 -8.98
CA GLU A 956 33.59 -0.76 -9.29
C GLU A 956 34.19 -1.78 -10.27
N VAL A 957 35.41 -2.22 -9.96
CA VAL A 957 36.15 -3.24 -10.68
C VAL A 957 35.50 -4.59 -10.40
N ARG A 958 35.08 -5.30 -11.45
CA ARG A 958 34.42 -6.60 -11.35
C ARG A 958 35.06 -7.61 -12.28
N VAL A 959 35.13 -8.85 -11.80
CA VAL A 959 35.72 -9.97 -12.51
C VAL A 959 34.74 -11.13 -12.53
N PHE A 960 34.50 -11.70 -13.71
CA PHE A 960 33.55 -12.79 -13.91
C PHE A 960 34.25 -13.95 -14.62
N ASP A 961 34.04 -15.17 -14.16
CA ASP A 961 34.56 -16.40 -14.76
C ASP A 961 33.68 -16.93 -15.91
N ARG A 962 32.93 -16.02 -16.55
CA ARG A 962 31.96 -16.29 -17.61
C ARG A 962 31.85 -15.14 -18.61
N VAL A 963 31.12 -15.36 -19.70
CA VAL A 963 30.81 -14.31 -20.69
C VAL A 963 29.71 -13.40 -20.15
N LEU A 964 29.88 -12.08 -20.19
CA LEU A 964 28.74 -11.17 -19.94
C LEU A 964 28.00 -10.85 -21.26
N PRO A 965 26.69 -11.17 -21.36
CA PRO A 965 25.86 -10.73 -22.49
C PRO A 965 25.65 -9.22 -22.47
N ALA A 966 25.33 -8.65 -23.64
CA ALA A 966 25.14 -7.20 -23.79
C ALA A 966 24.09 -6.59 -22.85
N ALA A 967 23.02 -7.33 -22.51
CA ALA A 967 22.00 -6.88 -21.56
C ALA A 967 22.58 -6.70 -20.15
N GLN A 968 23.37 -7.66 -19.66
CA GLN A 968 24.04 -7.56 -18.36
C GLN A 968 25.14 -6.49 -18.34
N VAL A 969 25.83 -6.28 -19.48
CA VAL A 969 26.75 -5.14 -19.63
C VAL A 969 26.00 -3.80 -19.54
N ALA A 970 24.79 -3.71 -20.08
CA ALA A 970 23.94 -2.54 -19.94
C ALA A 970 23.38 -2.39 -18.50
N GLU A 971 23.04 -3.50 -17.82
CA GLU A 971 22.58 -3.53 -16.42
C GLU A 971 23.65 -3.07 -15.43
N MET A 972 24.93 -3.33 -15.69
CA MET A 972 26.04 -2.80 -14.87
C MET A 972 26.13 -1.26 -14.92
N MET A 973 25.30 -0.59 -15.72
CA MET A 973 25.08 0.86 -15.64
C MET A 973 23.94 1.26 -14.68
N THR A 974 23.21 0.34 -14.05
CA THR A 974 22.05 0.65 -13.17
C THR A 974 22.34 0.53 -11.67
N VAL A 975 21.76 1.46 -10.92
CA VAL A 975 22.15 1.84 -9.54
C VAL A 975 20.99 1.49 -8.58
N LYS A 976 21.27 1.10 -7.32
CA LYS A 976 20.27 1.00 -6.23
C LYS A 976 19.31 2.21 -6.25
N PRO A 977 18.02 2.08 -5.85
CA PRO A 977 17.11 3.22 -5.74
C PRO A 977 17.76 4.37 -4.99
N THR A 978 18.26 5.35 -5.74
CA THR A 978 19.01 6.46 -5.17
C THR A 978 18.06 7.61 -5.05
N ARG A 979 17.95 8.17 -3.84
CA ARG A 979 17.09 9.31 -3.62
C ARG A 979 17.61 10.49 -4.43
N MET A 980 16.82 10.92 -5.40
CA MET A 980 17.08 12.13 -6.19
C MET A 980 16.58 13.35 -5.43
N ASN A 981 15.41 13.22 -4.80
CA ASN A 981 14.77 14.30 -4.08
C ASN A 981 13.88 13.81 -2.93
N TYR A 982 13.79 14.60 -1.87
CA TYR A 982 12.77 14.50 -0.82
C TYR A 982 12.42 15.90 -0.33
N TRP A 983 11.14 16.23 -0.44
CA TRP A 983 10.55 17.43 0.11
C TRP A 983 9.60 17.03 1.23
N GLN A 984 10.02 17.32 2.46
CA GLN A 984 9.19 17.25 3.66
C GLN A 984 8.07 18.28 3.65
N LEU A 985 8.20 19.36 2.89
CA LEU A 985 7.21 20.44 2.83
C LEU A 985 6.91 21.09 4.21
N ASP A 986 7.87 20.99 5.13
CA ASP A 986 7.83 21.62 6.46
C ASP A 986 7.99 23.14 6.42
N ALA A 987 8.63 23.69 5.38
CA ALA A 987 8.86 25.12 5.24
C ALA A 987 9.11 25.52 3.78
N ALA A 988 8.77 26.77 3.44
CA ALA A 988 9.16 27.40 2.18
C ALA A 988 9.85 28.74 2.41
N ALA A 989 11.05 28.90 1.84
CA ALA A 989 11.79 30.16 1.86
C ALA A 989 11.74 30.79 0.47
N ALA A 990 11.34 32.07 0.40
CA ALA A 990 11.20 32.81 -0.86
C ALA A 990 10.37 32.07 -1.94
N GLY A 991 9.27 31.42 -1.52
CA GLY A 991 8.36 30.70 -2.42
C GLY A 991 8.86 29.33 -2.88
N ALA A 992 9.83 28.71 -2.21
CA ALA A 992 10.28 27.36 -2.52
C ALA A 992 10.58 26.53 -1.27
N SER A 993 10.15 25.26 -1.27
CA SER A 993 10.56 24.26 -0.28
C SER A 993 11.92 23.69 -0.65
N ALA A 994 12.83 23.61 0.32
CA ALA A 994 14.13 22.98 0.12
C ALA A 994 13.99 21.46 0.00
N ASP A 995 14.88 20.85 -0.78
CA ASP A 995 15.15 19.42 -0.71
C ASP A 995 15.87 19.11 0.62
N THR A 996 15.60 17.96 1.24
CA THR A 996 16.32 17.55 2.46
C THR A 996 17.75 17.11 2.19
N GLY A 997 18.09 16.80 0.94
CA GLY A 997 19.43 16.44 0.46
C GLY A 997 20.07 17.56 -0.35
N THR A 998 20.70 17.20 -1.46
CA THR A 998 21.35 18.15 -2.39
C THR A 998 20.57 18.34 -3.69
N GLY A 999 19.34 17.84 -3.74
CA GLY A 999 18.48 17.88 -4.91
C GLY A 999 17.86 19.26 -5.16
N GLN A 1000 17.02 19.32 -6.19
CA GLN A 1000 16.33 20.56 -6.58
C GLN A 1000 15.31 21.01 -5.53
N LYS A 1001 15.17 22.33 -5.33
CA LYS A 1001 14.06 22.89 -4.56
C LYS A 1001 12.73 22.72 -5.31
N LEU A 1002 11.64 22.59 -4.56
CA LEU A 1002 10.28 22.60 -5.09
C LEU A 1002 9.71 24.00 -5.01
N THR A 1003 9.46 24.65 -6.15
CA THR A 1003 8.99 26.04 -6.21
C THR A 1003 7.47 26.08 -6.19
N LEU A 1004 6.91 26.84 -5.26
CA LEU A 1004 5.47 27.06 -5.10
C LEU A 1004 5.02 28.13 -6.11
N ALA A 1005 3.85 27.93 -6.70
CA ALA A 1005 3.26 28.84 -7.67
C ALA A 1005 1.77 29.07 -7.40
N GLY A 1006 1.25 30.16 -7.97
CA GLY A 1006 -0.08 30.67 -7.64
C GLY A 1006 -0.11 31.18 -6.20
N ASN A 1007 -1.12 30.75 -5.45
CA ASN A 1007 -1.30 31.00 -4.02
C ASN A 1007 -0.99 29.76 -3.16
N ALA A 1008 -0.27 28.77 -3.70
CA ALA A 1008 0.21 27.62 -2.93
C ALA A 1008 1.04 28.09 -1.71
N SER A 1009 0.85 27.44 -0.57
CA SER A 1009 1.51 27.83 0.69
C SER A 1009 1.87 26.63 1.56
N ILE A 1010 2.86 26.80 2.44
CA ILE A 1010 3.16 25.80 3.47
C ILE A 1010 2.40 26.16 4.73
N TYR A 1011 1.53 25.26 5.15
CA TYR A 1011 0.95 25.29 6.49
C TYR A 1011 1.96 24.74 7.49
N ASN A 1012 2.14 25.43 8.61
CA ASN A 1012 3.12 25.06 9.63
C ASN A 1012 2.41 24.54 10.87
N ALA A 1013 3.01 23.55 11.52
CA ALA A 1013 2.55 23.00 12.77
C ALA A 1013 2.42 24.10 13.84
N PRO A 1014 1.37 24.06 14.65
CA PRO A 1014 1.29 24.93 15.81
C PRO A 1014 2.39 24.59 16.82
N THR A 1015 2.89 25.61 17.52
CA THR A 1015 3.92 25.41 18.56
C THR A 1015 3.36 24.87 19.88
N ASP A 1016 2.05 25.01 20.11
CA ASP A 1016 1.33 24.43 21.25
C ASP A 1016 0.72 23.09 20.82
N PRO A 1017 1.07 21.94 21.45
CA PRO A 1017 0.50 20.64 21.14
C PRO A 1017 -1.02 20.54 21.34
N LEU A 1018 -1.63 21.53 21.99
CA LEU A 1018 -3.07 21.59 22.18
C LEU A 1018 -3.75 22.63 21.26
N SER A 1019 -3.00 23.31 20.41
CA SER A 1019 -3.48 24.42 19.56
C SER A 1019 -4.77 24.12 18.79
N PRO A 1020 -5.61 25.16 18.52
CA PRO A 1020 -6.78 25.06 17.65
C PRO A 1020 -6.50 24.71 16.19
N ASP A 1021 -5.29 24.97 15.73
CA ASP A 1021 -4.92 24.77 14.34
C ASP A 1021 -4.59 23.29 14.08
N PRO A 1022 -4.93 22.73 12.89
CA PRO A 1022 -4.68 21.32 12.59
C PRO A 1022 -3.20 20.95 12.72
N PHE A 1023 -2.89 19.70 13.09
CA PHE A 1023 -1.52 19.22 12.89
C PHE A 1023 -1.30 18.92 11.40
N PRO A 1024 -0.07 19.13 10.89
CA PRO A 1024 0.26 18.67 9.55
C PRO A 1024 0.23 17.13 9.47
N MET A 1025 0.15 16.60 8.24
CA MET A 1025 0.08 15.15 8.02
C MET A 1025 1.32 14.45 8.56
N VAL A 1026 2.51 15.00 8.31
CA VAL A 1026 3.79 14.54 8.85
C VAL A 1026 4.66 15.77 9.16
N GLY A 1027 5.55 15.65 10.13
CA GLY A 1027 6.57 16.67 10.38
C GLY A 1027 6.02 17.99 10.94
N ALA A 1028 6.66 19.09 10.53
CA ALA A 1028 6.39 20.45 10.99
C ALA A 1028 5.55 21.28 10.00
N GLY A 1029 5.18 20.75 8.83
CA GLY A 1029 4.30 21.44 7.90
C GLY A 1029 3.82 20.57 6.73
N HIS A 1030 2.99 21.13 5.87
CA HIS A 1030 2.61 20.51 4.59
C HIS A 1030 2.23 21.57 3.54
N LEU A 1031 2.22 21.19 2.27
CA LEU A 1031 1.75 22.03 1.17
C LEU A 1031 0.22 22.06 1.15
N VAL A 1032 -0.38 23.25 1.23
CA VAL A 1032 -1.82 23.46 1.07
C VAL A 1032 -2.13 23.97 -0.33
N LEU A 1033 -3.12 23.34 -0.96
CA LEU A 1033 -3.61 23.67 -2.28
C LEU A 1033 -5.14 23.89 -2.31
N ASP A 1034 -5.58 24.94 -3.00
CA ASP A 1034 -6.97 25.36 -3.14
C ASP A 1034 -7.68 24.73 -4.35
N GLY A 1035 -6.95 24.06 -5.24
CA GLY A 1035 -7.49 23.40 -6.43
C GLY A 1035 -7.76 24.38 -7.57
N ASN A 1036 -7.16 25.57 -7.56
CA ASN A 1036 -7.36 26.60 -8.57
C ASN A 1036 -6.08 27.38 -8.89
N GLY A 1037 -5.28 26.84 -9.81
CA GLY A 1037 -4.14 27.56 -10.37
C GLY A 1037 -2.85 27.44 -9.56
N ASP A 1038 -2.89 26.71 -8.45
CA ASP A 1038 -1.85 26.58 -7.47
C ASP A 1038 -1.21 25.18 -7.48
N PHE A 1039 0.10 25.15 -7.33
CA PHE A 1039 0.89 23.93 -7.46
C PHE A 1039 2.30 24.19 -6.95
N ALA A 1040 3.10 23.13 -6.90
CA ALA A 1040 4.54 23.25 -6.76
C ALA A 1040 5.26 22.46 -7.86
N SER A 1041 6.46 22.89 -8.26
CA SER A 1041 7.20 22.22 -9.33
C SER A 1041 8.70 22.33 -9.19
N THR A 1042 9.41 21.34 -9.74
CA THR A 1042 10.85 21.42 -9.95
C THR A 1042 11.19 22.15 -11.26
N ALA A 1043 12.43 22.61 -11.40
CA ALA A 1043 12.86 23.30 -12.61
C ALA A 1043 13.04 22.33 -13.79
N THR A 1044 13.55 21.12 -13.52
CA THR A 1044 13.70 20.04 -14.51
C THR A 1044 13.21 18.72 -13.93
N ALA A 1045 13.01 17.72 -14.78
CA ALA A 1045 12.58 16.40 -14.34
C ALA A 1045 13.64 15.79 -13.39
N PRO A 1046 13.30 15.40 -12.15
CA PRO A 1046 14.23 14.70 -11.26
C PRO A 1046 14.57 13.30 -11.77
N VAL A 1047 13.60 12.67 -12.46
CA VAL A 1047 13.75 11.44 -13.23
C VAL A 1047 12.97 11.59 -14.53
N THR A 1048 13.47 11.00 -15.61
CA THR A 1048 12.84 11.08 -16.93
C THR A 1048 11.73 10.04 -17.11
N GLY A 1049 11.70 8.97 -16.30
CA GLY A 1049 10.79 7.85 -16.51
C GLY A 1049 11.14 6.93 -17.69
N ALA A 1050 12.31 7.11 -18.30
CA ALA A 1050 12.86 6.22 -19.33
C ALA A 1050 13.67 5.04 -18.75
N SER A 1051 13.93 5.07 -17.45
CA SER A 1051 14.57 4.01 -16.66
C SER A 1051 13.73 3.73 -15.43
N SER A 1052 14.06 2.70 -14.67
CA SER A 1052 13.37 2.40 -13.41
C SER A 1052 13.34 3.63 -12.49
N PHE A 1053 12.20 3.88 -11.86
CA PHE A 1053 12.01 5.01 -10.96
C PHE A 1053 10.95 4.70 -9.89
N THR A 1054 11.02 5.45 -8.81
CA THR A 1054 9.98 5.48 -7.78
C THR A 1054 9.64 6.94 -7.44
N VAL A 1055 8.35 7.30 -7.48
CA VAL A 1055 7.87 8.61 -7.03
C VAL A 1055 6.77 8.39 -6.01
N THR A 1056 6.84 9.09 -4.87
CA THR A 1056 5.83 8.99 -3.81
C THR A 1056 5.38 10.37 -3.32
N ALA A 1057 4.16 10.43 -2.80
CA ALA A 1057 3.63 11.58 -2.06
C ALA A 1057 2.55 11.12 -1.09
N ARG A 1058 2.33 11.88 -0.02
CA ARG A 1058 1.16 11.75 0.86
C ARG A 1058 0.16 12.84 0.50
N ALA A 1059 -1.10 12.47 0.33
CA ALA A 1059 -2.14 13.38 -0.12
C ALA A 1059 -3.39 13.26 0.77
N GLN A 1060 -3.90 14.40 1.21
CA GLN A 1060 -5.18 14.52 1.90
C GLN A 1060 -6.14 15.35 1.05
N LEU A 1061 -7.30 14.79 0.71
CA LEU A 1061 -8.34 15.47 -0.06
C LEU A 1061 -9.21 16.35 0.85
N THR A 1062 -9.79 17.42 0.27
CA THR A 1062 -10.84 18.21 0.94
C THR A 1062 -12.17 17.46 1.03
N ALA A 1063 -12.50 16.69 -0.01
CA ALA A 1063 -13.72 15.89 -0.10
C ALA A 1063 -13.48 14.56 -0.84
N SER A 1064 -14.09 13.48 -0.37
CA SER A 1064 -13.96 12.14 -0.99
C SER A 1064 -14.83 11.96 -2.24
N ASP A 1065 -15.87 12.78 -2.38
CA ASP A 1065 -16.87 12.85 -3.46
C ASP A 1065 -16.68 14.08 -4.36
N ALA A 1066 -15.45 14.60 -4.46
CA ALA A 1066 -15.12 15.69 -5.36
C ALA A 1066 -15.59 15.39 -6.80
N THR A 1067 -16.15 16.39 -7.47
CA THR A 1067 -16.76 16.22 -8.80
C THR A 1067 -15.79 16.44 -9.96
N SER A 1068 -14.60 16.95 -9.64
CA SER A 1068 -13.55 17.26 -10.63
C SER A 1068 -12.37 16.30 -10.49
N ALA A 1069 -11.73 15.99 -11.62
CA ALA A 1069 -10.46 15.27 -11.62
C ALA A 1069 -9.34 16.16 -11.08
N GLN A 1070 -8.42 15.58 -10.30
CA GLN A 1070 -7.36 16.30 -9.60
C GLN A 1070 -6.07 15.48 -9.67
N THR A 1071 -4.93 16.12 -9.93
CA THR A 1071 -3.64 15.43 -10.06
C THR A 1071 -2.75 15.75 -8.86
N VAL A 1072 -2.29 14.72 -8.16
CA VAL A 1072 -1.34 14.85 -7.03
C VAL A 1072 0.07 15.06 -7.57
N LEU A 1073 0.48 14.27 -8.56
CA LEU A 1073 1.82 14.30 -9.13
C LEU A 1073 1.75 14.07 -10.65
N SER A 1074 2.56 14.79 -11.42
CA SER A 1074 2.78 14.44 -12.83
C SER A 1074 4.21 14.71 -13.29
N LEU A 1075 4.69 13.85 -14.20
CA LEU A 1075 5.97 14.00 -14.90
C LEU A 1075 5.71 14.38 -16.38
N PRO A 1076 5.80 15.66 -16.75
CA PRO A 1076 5.44 16.12 -18.09
C PRO A 1076 6.52 15.89 -19.16
N GLY A 1077 6.08 15.54 -20.36
CA GLY A 1077 6.77 15.71 -21.62
C GLY A 1077 6.51 17.10 -22.23
N THR A 1078 6.56 17.17 -23.55
CA THR A 1078 6.26 18.40 -24.30
C THR A 1078 4.76 18.56 -24.58
N ALA A 1079 4.04 17.46 -24.78
CA ALA A 1079 2.63 17.43 -25.16
C ALA A 1079 1.77 16.49 -24.30
N ALA A 1080 2.38 15.51 -23.61
CA ALA A 1080 1.71 14.58 -22.70
C ALA A 1080 2.38 14.52 -21.32
N ASN A 1081 1.70 13.96 -20.30
CA ASN A 1081 2.38 13.52 -19.07
C ASN A 1081 2.87 12.09 -19.26
N ARG A 1082 4.15 11.81 -19.00
CA ARG A 1082 4.70 10.45 -19.02
C ARG A 1082 3.98 9.57 -18.02
N VAL A 1083 3.81 10.09 -16.81
CA VAL A 1083 2.95 9.53 -15.77
C VAL A 1083 2.22 10.64 -15.02
N ALA A 1084 1.01 10.36 -14.57
CA ALA A 1084 0.25 11.21 -13.65
C ALA A 1084 -0.50 10.36 -12.63
N VAL A 1085 -0.37 10.71 -11.34
CA VAL A 1085 -1.17 10.13 -10.25
C VAL A 1085 -2.29 11.09 -9.93
N ARG A 1086 -3.54 10.65 -10.10
CA ARG A 1086 -4.71 11.52 -10.03
C ARG A 1086 -5.89 10.89 -9.31
N TYR A 1087 -6.66 11.72 -8.63
CA TYR A 1087 -8.02 11.44 -8.22
C TYR A 1087 -8.92 11.49 -9.44
N ARG A 1088 -9.71 10.43 -9.63
CA ARG A 1088 -10.78 10.38 -10.61
C ARG A 1088 -12.12 10.41 -9.89
N PRO A 1089 -13.01 11.36 -10.22
CA PRO A 1089 -14.38 11.36 -9.70
C PRO A 1089 -15.11 10.11 -10.18
N ALA A 1090 -16.18 9.73 -9.47
CA ALA A 1090 -17.10 8.72 -9.97
C ALA A 1090 -17.71 9.18 -11.31
N ASP A 1091 -17.83 8.25 -12.26
CA ASP A 1091 -18.33 8.55 -13.60
C ASP A 1091 -19.88 8.64 -13.60
N ASP A 1092 -20.53 8.00 -12.62
CA ASP A 1092 -21.98 7.97 -12.38
C ASP A 1092 -22.28 7.68 -10.89
N ALA A 1093 -23.56 7.51 -10.55
CA ALA A 1093 -23.99 7.22 -9.17
C ALA A 1093 -23.67 5.81 -8.67
N GLU A 1094 -23.32 4.88 -9.58
CA GLU A 1094 -23.09 3.45 -9.27
C GLU A 1094 -21.59 3.13 -9.13
N SER A 1095 -20.74 3.99 -9.71
CA SER A 1095 -19.28 3.92 -9.64
C SER A 1095 -18.73 4.72 -8.46
N THR A 1096 -17.47 4.45 -8.11
CA THR A 1096 -16.76 5.18 -7.06
C THR A 1096 -15.60 5.99 -7.59
N SER A 1097 -15.30 7.07 -6.87
CA SER A 1097 -14.03 7.77 -7.04
C SER A 1097 -12.85 6.82 -6.77
N ARG A 1098 -11.74 7.04 -7.47
CA ARG A 1098 -10.56 6.16 -7.44
C ARG A 1098 -9.26 6.94 -7.58
N TRP A 1099 -8.19 6.40 -7.00
CA TRP A 1099 -6.84 6.79 -7.39
C TRP A 1099 -6.49 6.12 -8.71
N GLU A 1100 -5.91 6.89 -9.62
CA GLU A 1100 -5.51 6.43 -10.94
C GLU A 1100 -4.08 6.85 -11.24
N LEU A 1101 -3.28 5.89 -11.72
CA LEU A 1101 -2.03 6.12 -12.41
C LEU A 1101 -2.31 6.10 -13.92
N ALA A 1102 -2.19 7.27 -14.53
CA ALA A 1102 -2.31 7.47 -15.97
C ALA A 1102 -0.93 7.49 -16.61
N VAL A 1103 -0.73 6.66 -17.63
CA VAL A 1103 0.55 6.49 -18.36
C VAL A 1103 0.32 6.72 -19.85
N ALA A 1104 0.92 7.77 -20.42
CA ALA A 1104 0.73 8.08 -21.83
C ALA A 1104 1.70 7.30 -22.72
N GLU A 1105 1.18 6.67 -23.79
CA GLU A 1105 1.98 5.79 -24.65
C GLU A 1105 3.00 6.52 -25.53
N SER A 1106 2.79 7.82 -25.77
CA SER A 1106 3.68 8.68 -26.56
C SER A 1106 3.61 10.14 -26.08
N ASP A 1107 4.61 10.96 -26.41
CA ASP A 1107 4.58 12.41 -26.16
C ASP A 1107 3.80 13.13 -27.27
N SER A 1108 2.48 12.97 -27.26
CA SER A 1108 1.57 13.58 -28.22
C SER A 1108 0.30 14.03 -27.51
N ALA A 1109 -0.28 15.15 -27.96
CA ALA A 1109 -1.54 15.66 -27.42
C ALA A 1109 -2.72 14.69 -27.58
N THR A 1110 -2.62 13.70 -28.46
CA THR A 1110 -3.62 12.65 -28.70
C THR A 1110 -3.15 11.26 -28.30
N ALA A 1111 -2.10 11.16 -27.47
CA ALA A 1111 -1.55 9.88 -27.05
C ALA A 1111 -2.59 9.04 -26.31
N PRO A 1112 -2.72 7.73 -26.61
CA PRO A 1112 -3.46 6.81 -25.77
C PRO A 1112 -2.88 6.82 -24.35
N VAL A 1113 -3.75 6.67 -23.35
CA VAL A 1113 -3.38 6.63 -21.93
C VAL A 1113 -3.79 5.28 -21.37
N LYS A 1114 -2.82 4.51 -20.87
CA LYS A 1114 -3.08 3.34 -20.04
C LYS A 1114 -3.37 3.83 -18.61
N SER A 1115 -4.46 3.35 -18.02
CA SER A 1115 -4.87 3.71 -16.66
C SER A 1115 -4.83 2.48 -15.76
N PHE A 1116 -4.17 2.64 -14.61
CA PHE A 1116 -4.12 1.65 -13.54
C PHE A 1116 -4.75 2.26 -12.29
N THR A 1117 -5.72 1.59 -11.68
CA THR A 1117 -6.55 2.19 -10.63
C THR A 1117 -6.54 1.37 -9.35
N ASP A 1118 -6.66 2.02 -8.20
CA ASP A 1118 -6.93 1.33 -6.94
C ASP A 1118 -8.43 1.34 -6.63
N ASP A 1119 -9.02 0.15 -6.52
CA ASP A 1119 -10.43 -0.07 -6.21
C ASP A 1119 -10.68 -0.69 -4.82
N GLN A 1120 -9.63 -0.83 -4.01
CA GLN A 1120 -9.68 -1.37 -2.66
C GLN A 1120 -9.51 -0.24 -1.62
N ALA A 1121 -8.45 0.54 -1.75
CA ALA A 1121 -8.16 1.72 -0.94
C ALA A 1121 -8.67 2.98 -1.66
N LEU A 1122 -10.00 3.17 -1.60
CA LEU A 1122 -10.65 4.32 -2.23
C LEU A 1122 -10.18 5.65 -1.62
N PRO A 1123 -10.23 6.75 -2.38
CA PRO A 1123 -9.93 8.08 -1.86
C PRO A 1123 -10.75 8.43 -0.61
N ASP A 1124 -10.07 8.99 0.40
CA ASP A 1124 -10.64 9.45 1.66
C ASP A 1124 -10.09 10.83 2.09
N THR A 1125 -10.49 11.29 3.27
CA THR A 1125 -10.15 12.61 3.83
C THR A 1125 -9.48 12.50 5.20
N ASP A 1126 -8.82 11.37 5.49
CA ASP A 1126 -8.21 11.11 6.80
C ASP A 1126 -7.10 12.13 7.15
N THR A 1127 -6.91 12.46 8.43
CA THR A 1127 -5.91 13.45 8.88
C THR A 1127 -4.47 13.00 8.65
N ALA A 1128 -4.22 11.69 8.55
CA ALA A 1128 -2.90 11.16 8.17
C ALA A 1128 -2.64 11.22 6.65
N GLY A 1129 -3.64 11.53 5.83
CA GLY A 1129 -3.59 11.43 4.37
C GLY A 1129 -3.31 10.02 3.85
N GLN A 1130 -3.43 9.84 2.53
CA GLN A 1130 -3.12 8.58 1.87
C GLN A 1130 -1.75 8.66 1.18
N HIS A 1131 -0.91 7.65 1.38
CA HIS A 1131 0.39 7.56 0.71
C HIS A 1131 0.20 6.94 -0.68
N LEU A 1132 0.63 7.65 -1.72
CA LEU A 1132 0.57 7.25 -3.11
C LEU A 1132 1.99 7.03 -3.61
N ALA A 1133 2.27 5.85 -4.21
CA ALA A 1133 3.57 5.56 -4.79
C ALA A 1133 3.45 4.94 -6.17
N VAL A 1134 4.24 5.44 -7.12
CA VAL A 1134 4.43 4.86 -8.44
C VAL A 1134 5.79 4.22 -8.49
N VAL A 1135 5.83 2.93 -8.83
CA VAL A 1135 7.07 2.19 -9.07
C VAL A 1135 7.06 1.72 -10.52
N TYR A 1136 8.03 2.17 -11.30
CA TYR A 1136 8.32 1.60 -12.61
C TYR A 1136 9.61 0.81 -12.55
N ASP A 1137 9.52 -0.47 -12.90
CA ASP A 1137 10.66 -1.35 -13.11
C ASP A 1137 10.86 -1.54 -14.62
N ALA A 1138 11.87 -0.87 -15.17
CA ALA A 1138 12.21 -0.96 -16.59
C ALA A 1138 12.74 -2.35 -17.00
N PHE A 1139 13.23 -3.16 -16.06
CA PHE A 1139 13.72 -4.52 -16.34
C PHE A 1139 12.57 -5.51 -16.46
N GLY A 1140 11.63 -5.45 -15.51
CA GLY A 1140 10.39 -6.22 -15.53
C GLY A 1140 9.35 -5.68 -16.51
N ASN A 1141 9.58 -4.47 -17.03
CA ASN A 1141 8.63 -3.70 -17.84
C ASN A 1141 7.26 -3.57 -17.14
N GLU A 1142 7.30 -3.32 -15.83
CA GLU A 1142 6.11 -3.31 -14.98
C GLU A 1142 6.00 -1.97 -14.26
N ILE A 1143 4.82 -1.36 -14.33
CA ILE A 1143 4.47 -0.17 -13.57
C ILE A 1143 3.37 -0.48 -12.57
N ARG A 1144 3.48 0.09 -11.36
CA ARG A 1144 2.60 -0.21 -10.22
C ARG A 1144 2.21 1.07 -9.50
N LEU A 1145 0.94 1.16 -9.11
CA LEU A 1145 0.42 2.17 -8.19
C LEU A 1145 0.14 1.51 -6.84
N TYR A 1146 0.74 2.04 -5.79
CA TYR A 1146 0.46 1.64 -4.42
C TYR A 1146 -0.31 2.74 -3.69
N VAL A 1147 -1.34 2.36 -2.94
CA VAL A 1147 -2.08 3.25 -2.03
C VAL A 1147 -1.93 2.71 -0.61
N ASN A 1148 -1.43 3.55 0.31
CA ASN A 1148 -1.09 3.18 1.68
C ASN A 1148 -0.21 1.91 1.77
N GLY A 1149 0.72 1.78 0.83
CA GLY A 1149 1.65 0.65 0.75
C GLY A 1149 1.03 -0.65 0.23
N GLN A 1150 -0.24 -0.62 -0.18
CA GLN A 1150 -0.96 -1.77 -0.73
C GLN A 1150 -1.04 -1.69 -2.25
N LEU A 1151 -1.00 -2.85 -2.91
CA LEU A 1151 -1.12 -2.98 -4.35
C LEU A 1151 -2.42 -3.72 -4.68
N ALA A 1152 -3.39 -3.00 -5.23
CA ALA A 1152 -4.61 -3.61 -5.75
C ALA A 1152 -4.33 -4.39 -7.05
N ASP A 1153 -5.14 -5.42 -7.31
CA ASP A 1153 -4.94 -6.34 -8.44
C ASP A 1153 -4.97 -5.65 -9.82
N ILE A 1154 -5.68 -4.53 -9.94
CA ILE A 1154 -5.79 -3.75 -11.19
C ILE A 1154 -4.93 -2.48 -11.19
N ALA A 1155 -4.12 -2.27 -10.15
CA ALA A 1155 -3.24 -1.11 -10.00
C ALA A 1155 -1.82 -1.34 -10.57
N HIS A 1156 -1.65 -2.29 -11.49
CA HIS A 1156 -0.38 -2.57 -12.15
C HIS A 1156 -0.55 -3.13 -13.55
N GLY A 1157 0.53 -3.11 -14.34
CA GLY A 1157 0.60 -3.76 -15.63
C GLY A 1157 1.87 -3.40 -16.38
N THR A 1158 1.92 -3.69 -17.68
CA THR A 1158 3.11 -3.45 -18.50
C THR A 1158 3.19 -2.01 -19.01
N ASP A 1159 4.40 -1.46 -19.03
CA ASP A 1159 4.68 -0.11 -19.50
C ASP A 1159 5.79 -0.08 -20.56
N ASP A 1160 5.42 -0.48 -21.78
CA ASP A 1160 6.27 -0.54 -22.97
C ASP A 1160 6.67 0.83 -23.55
N THR A 1161 6.45 1.92 -22.81
CA THR A 1161 6.65 3.27 -23.35
C THR A 1161 8.13 3.61 -23.46
N LEU A 1162 8.50 4.22 -24.60
CA LEU A 1162 9.90 4.43 -24.98
C LEU A 1162 10.38 5.88 -24.79
N TRP A 1163 9.52 6.76 -24.29
CA TRP A 1163 9.79 8.20 -24.20
C TRP A 1163 9.86 8.65 -22.73
N GLY A 1164 10.64 9.70 -22.47
CA GLY A 1164 10.86 10.24 -21.13
C GLY A 1164 10.32 11.66 -20.96
N ALA A 1165 9.92 11.99 -19.74
CA ALA A 1165 9.58 13.33 -19.31
C ALA A 1165 10.73 14.32 -19.57
N SER A 1166 10.37 15.49 -20.08
CA SER A 1166 11.28 16.60 -20.40
C SER A 1166 11.06 17.83 -19.52
N GLY A 1167 9.90 17.93 -18.85
CA GLY A 1167 9.56 19.01 -17.94
C GLY A 1167 9.72 18.62 -16.46
N GLY A 1168 9.79 19.63 -15.59
CA GLY A 1168 9.89 19.42 -14.14
C GLY A 1168 8.74 18.64 -13.54
N LEU A 1169 9.01 17.91 -12.46
CA LEU A 1169 7.97 17.26 -11.66
C LEU A 1169 6.96 18.31 -11.23
N GLN A 1170 5.68 18.01 -11.45
CA GLN A 1170 4.57 18.82 -10.99
C GLN A 1170 3.94 18.15 -9.77
N VAL A 1171 3.70 18.93 -8.72
CA VAL A 1171 3.02 18.53 -7.49
C VAL A 1171 1.74 19.38 -7.39
N GLY A 1172 0.59 18.72 -7.34
CA GLY A 1172 -0.71 19.38 -7.25
C GLY A 1172 -1.37 19.75 -8.58
N ARG A 1173 -0.84 19.33 -9.73
CA ARG A 1173 -1.48 19.54 -11.03
C ARG A 1173 -1.01 18.58 -12.13
N SER A 1174 -1.81 18.51 -13.18
CA SER A 1174 -1.38 18.04 -14.49
C SER A 1174 -0.73 19.18 -15.27
N ALA A 1175 0.38 18.91 -15.96
CA ALA A 1175 1.01 19.89 -16.85
C ALA A 1175 0.42 19.92 -18.28
N LEU A 1176 -0.57 19.07 -18.59
CA LEU A 1176 -1.23 19.02 -19.89
C LEU A 1176 -1.91 20.35 -20.26
N GLY A 1177 -1.82 20.74 -21.53
CA GLY A 1177 -2.60 21.85 -22.08
C GLY A 1177 -2.31 23.24 -21.48
N GLY A 1178 -1.15 23.43 -20.82
CA GLY A 1178 -0.81 24.67 -20.10
C GLY A 1178 -1.11 24.63 -18.60
N GLY A 1179 -1.59 23.49 -18.08
CA GLY A 1179 -1.91 23.29 -16.67
C GLY A 1179 -3.40 23.03 -16.45
N GLY A 1180 -3.73 22.05 -15.62
CA GLY A 1180 -5.11 21.69 -15.26
C GLY A 1180 -5.16 20.59 -14.21
N GLU A 1181 -6.37 20.12 -13.87
CA GLU A 1181 -6.59 19.12 -12.82
C GLU A 1181 -5.88 19.50 -11.50
N TYR A 1182 -6.05 20.74 -11.06
CA TYR A 1182 -5.42 21.25 -9.84
C TYR A 1182 -5.95 20.51 -8.60
N PHE A 1183 -5.05 20.17 -7.69
CA PHE A 1183 -5.37 19.42 -6.49
C PHE A 1183 -5.90 20.32 -5.38
N ALA A 1184 -7.02 19.93 -4.77
CA ALA A 1184 -7.61 20.58 -3.62
C ALA A 1184 -7.34 19.75 -2.35
N GLY A 1185 -6.57 20.30 -1.43
CA GLY A 1185 -6.26 19.67 -0.16
C GLY A 1185 -4.82 19.91 0.29
N ALA A 1186 -4.22 18.91 0.92
CA ALA A 1186 -2.85 18.98 1.39
C ALA A 1186 -1.97 17.89 0.74
N ILE A 1187 -0.72 18.23 0.44
CA ILE A 1187 0.31 17.30 -0.04
C ILE A 1187 1.53 17.40 0.85
N ASP A 1188 2.14 16.25 1.14
CA ASP A 1188 3.27 16.14 2.04
C ASP A 1188 4.21 14.99 1.59
N GLU A 1189 5.41 14.94 2.14
CA GLU A 1189 6.31 13.79 2.07
C GLU A 1189 6.64 13.33 0.63
N VAL A 1190 6.86 14.28 -0.28
CA VAL A 1190 7.10 14.02 -1.72
C VAL A 1190 8.53 13.52 -1.93
N ARG A 1191 8.69 12.32 -2.50
CA ARG A 1191 9.99 11.68 -2.74
C ARG A 1191 10.14 11.22 -4.18
N VAL A 1192 11.38 11.27 -4.68
CA VAL A 1192 11.76 10.73 -5.99
C VAL A 1192 13.05 9.95 -5.89
N TYR A 1193 13.05 8.75 -6.46
CA TYR A 1193 14.21 7.86 -6.55
C TYR A 1193 14.47 7.46 -8.00
N SER A 1194 15.75 7.40 -8.39
CA SER A 1194 16.19 6.70 -9.59
C SER A 1194 16.36 5.23 -9.23
N GLY A 1195 15.56 4.33 -9.81
CA GLY A 1195 15.48 2.91 -9.46
C GLY A 1195 14.09 2.49 -8.94
N ALA A 1196 13.78 1.20 -9.04
CA ALA A 1196 12.52 0.62 -8.58
C ALA A 1196 12.62 0.18 -7.11
N ALA A 1197 11.79 0.74 -6.23
CA ALA A 1197 11.67 0.31 -4.85
C ALA A 1197 10.89 -1.01 -4.73
N ASP A 1198 11.29 -1.87 -3.79
CA ASP A 1198 10.55 -3.10 -3.52
C ASP A 1198 9.29 -2.85 -2.66
N ARG A 1199 8.42 -3.87 -2.55
CA ARG A 1199 7.15 -3.79 -1.80
C ARG A 1199 7.38 -3.44 -0.33
N THR A 1200 8.42 -3.97 0.29
CA THR A 1200 8.71 -3.75 1.72
C THR A 1200 9.09 -2.30 1.95
N ALA A 1201 9.97 -1.76 1.12
CA ALA A 1201 10.36 -0.36 1.15
C ALA A 1201 9.15 0.56 0.94
N ILE A 1202 8.26 0.25 -0.01
CA ILE A 1202 7.02 1.01 -0.22
C ILE A 1202 6.08 0.96 1.01
N GLN A 1203 5.93 -0.20 1.64
CA GLN A 1203 5.13 -0.34 2.88
C GLN A 1203 5.76 0.42 4.06
N GLN A 1204 7.08 0.53 4.10
CA GLN A 1204 7.77 1.34 5.09
C GLN A 1204 7.56 2.83 4.84
N LEU A 1205 7.70 3.29 3.60
CA LEU A 1205 7.44 4.68 3.19
C LEU A 1205 5.98 5.10 3.40
N ALA A 1206 5.04 4.16 3.33
CA ALA A 1206 3.61 4.43 3.57
C ALA A 1206 3.28 4.82 5.01
N ASN A 1207 4.21 4.69 5.96
CA ASN A 1207 3.98 5.13 7.33
C ASN A 1207 4.00 6.65 7.44
N PRO A 1208 3.11 7.27 8.24
CA PRO A 1208 3.04 8.72 8.39
C PRO A 1208 4.16 9.22 9.33
N MET A 1209 5.41 9.06 8.91
CA MET A 1209 6.58 9.50 9.65
C MET A 1209 7.61 10.06 8.69
N ALA A 1210 8.34 11.08 9.13
CA ALA A 1210 9.55 11.54 8.47
C ALA A 1210 10.62 10.45 8.64
N LEU A 1211 10.63 9.47 7.74
CA LEU A 1211 11.59 8.39 7.73
C LEU A 1211 12.90 8.82 7.04
N PRO A 1212 14.07 8.35 7.53
CA PRO A 1212 15.31 8.42 6.77
C PRO A 1212 15.23 7.58 5.49
N ASP A 1213 16.21 7.73 4.61
CA ASP A 1213 16.26 7.06 3.30
C ASP A 1213 16.08 5.54 3.33
N MET A 1214 15.62 5.00 2.18
CA MET A 1214 15.43 3.57 1.92
C MET A 1214 16.69 2.74 2.16
#